data_AF-A0A6G2D8S5-F1
#
_entry.id   AF-A0A6G2D8S5-F1
#
_cell.length_a   1.000
_cell.length_b   1.000
_cell.length_c   1.000
_cell.angle_alpha   90.00
_cell.angle_beta   90.00
_cell.angle_gamma   90.00
#
_symmetry.space_group_name_H-M   'P 1'
#
loop_
_entity.id
_entity.type
_entity.pdbx_description
1 polymer ?
#
loop_
_entity_poly.entity_id
_entity_poly.type
_entity_poly.pdbx_seq_one_letter_code
_entity_poly.pdbx_strand_id
1 'polypeptide(L)'
;FHAIEDSIKHNVDVVSVSSGFTGTGLVGEKYWQAIRALRKAGIPMVVATGNYATSASSSSWDLVANNHLKMTDTGNVTRTAAHEDAIAVASAKNQTVEFDKVNIGGESFKYRNIGAFFDKNKITTNEDGTKAPSKLKFVYIGKGQDQDLIGLDLRGKIAVMDRIYTKDLKNAFKKAMDKGARAIMVVNTVNYYNRDNWTELPAMGYEADEGTKSQVFSISGDDGVKLWNMINPNKKTEVKRNNKEDFKDKLEQYYPIDMESFNSNKPNVGDEKEIDFKFAPDTDKELYKEDIIVPAGSTSWGPRIDLLLKPDVSAPGKNIKSTLNVINGKSTYGYMSGTSMATPIVAASTVLIRPKLKEMLERPVLKNLKGDDKIDLTSLTKIALQNTARPMMDATSWKEKSQYFASPRQQGAGLINVANALRNEVVATFKNTDSKGLVNSYGSISLKEIKGDKKYFTIKLHNTSNRPLTFKVSASAITTDSLTDRLKLDETYKDEKSPDGKQIVPEIHPEKVKGANITFEHDTFTIGANSSFDLNAVINVGEAKNKNKFVESFIHFESVEEMEALNSNGKKINFQPSLSMPLMGFAGNWNHEPILDKWAWEEGSRSKTLGGYDDDGKPKIPGTLNKGIGGEHGIDKFNPAGVIQNRKDKNTTSLDQNPELFAFNNQGINAPSS
;
A
#
# COMPACT_ATOMS: atom_id res chain seq x y z
N PHE A 1 7.30 10.91 22.19
CA PHE A 1 6.81 10.98 23.57
C PHE A 1 6.46 12.42 23.91
N HIS A 2 7.43 13.34 23.95
CA HIS A 2 7.16 14.76 24.23
C HIS A 2 6.08 15.40 23.36
N ALA A 3 6.07 15.16 22.04
CA ALA A 3 4.99 15.66 21.18
C ALA A 3 3.58 15.15 21.57
N ILE A 4 3.48 13.93 22.12
CA ILE A 4 2.21 13.39 22.63
C ILE A 4 1.82 14.08 23.93
N GLU A 5 2.78 14.25 24.85
CA GLU A 5 2.54 14.99 26.10
C GLU A 5 2.11 16.43 25.82
N ASP A 6 2.77 17.08 24.87
CA ASP A 6 2.48 18.44 24.45
C ASP A 6 1.08 18.55 23.81
N SER A 7 0.72 17.57 22.97
CA SER A 7 -0.63 17.46 22.41
C SER A 7 -1.72 17.38 23.51
N ILE A 8 -1.45 16.67 24.60
CA ILE A 8 -2.36 16.58 25.75
C ILE A 8 -2.42 17.92 26.49
N LYS A 9 -1.26 18.55 26.75
CA LYS A 9 -1.18 19.87 27.43
C LYS A 9 -1.92 20.96 26.66
N HIS A 10 -1.83 20.93 25.34
CA HIS A 10 -2.50 21.87 24.44
C HIS A 10 -3.94 21.46 24.09
N ASN A 11 -4.44 20.34 24.61
CA ASN A 11 -5.80 19.86 24.40
C ASN A 11 -6.20 19.79 22.92
N VAL A 12 -5.33 19.21 22.08
CA VAL A 12 -5.61 19.04 20.65
C VAL A 12 -6.81 18.10 20.43
N ASP A 13 -7.53 18.26 19.32
CA ASP A 13 -8.69 17.40 19.03
C ASP A 13 -8.33 16.00 18.54
N VAL A 14 -7.18 15.84 17.87
CA VAL A 14 -6.70 14.59 17.30
C VAL A 14 -5.17 14.63 17.14
N VAL A 15 -4.52 13.47 17.26
CA VAL A 15 -3.10 13.29 16.91
C VAL A 15 -3.01 12.40 15.67
N SER A 16 -2.34 12.89 14.62
CA SER A 16 -2.07 12.14 13.37
C SER A 16 -0.61 11.72 13.32
N VAL A 17 -0.33 10.42 13.17
CA VAL A 17 1.03 9.86 13.11
C VAL A 17 1.22 9.00 11.87
N SER A 18 1.91 9.58 10.89
CA SER A 18 2.27 8.93 9.62
C SER A 18 3.65 8.27 9.66
N SER A 19 4.00 7.66 10.80
CA SER A 19 5.30 7.04 11.05
C SER A 19 5.17 5.83 11.97
N GLY A 20 5.99 4.82 11.74
CA GLY A 20 6.06 3.65 12.59
C GLY A 20 7.04 2.63 12.07
N PHE A 21 7.54 1.81 12.98
CA PHE A 21 8.23 0.57 12.66
C PHE A 21 7.29 -0.59 12.96
N THR A 22 7.49 -1.72 12.30
CA THR A 22 6.81 -2.98 12.64
C THR A 22 7.00 -3.32 14.12
N GLY A 23 6.00 -3.95 14.71
CA GLY A 23 6.07 -4.43 16.09
C GLY A 23 4.71 -4.80 16.63
N THR A 24 4.65 -5.15 17.92
CA THR A 24 3.52 -5.90 18.48
C THR A 24 2.33 -5.01 18.85
N GLY A 25 2.60 -3.75 19.21
CA GLY A 25 1.62 -2.83 19.77
C GLY A 25 1.06 -3.23 21.15
N LEU A 26 1.66 -4.24 21.80
CA LEU A 26 1.24 -4.76 23.10
C LEU A 26 1.90 -3.99 24.25
N VAL A 27 1.45 -4.26 25.48
CA VAL A 27 2.08 -3.77 26.71
C VAL A 27 3.59 -4.08 26.70
N GLY A 28 4.41 -3.08 27.03
CA GLY A 28 5.88 -3.17 26.96
C GLY A 28 6.49 -2.45 25.75
N GLU A 29 5.69 -2.19 24.70
CA GLU A 29 6.12 -1.36 23.57
C GLU A 29 6.35 0.10 23.98
N LYS A 30 7.36 0.74 23.35
CA LYS A 30 7.86 2.08 23.69
C LYS A 30 6.79 3.16 23.83
N TYR A 31 5.73 3.12 23.01
CA TYR A 31 4.70 4.16 22.97
C TYR A 31 3.41 3.77 23.68
N TRP A 32 3.28 2.54 24.20
CA TRP A 32 2.03 2.00 24.70
C TRP A 32 1.37 2.92 25.76
N GLN A 33 2.14 3.33 26.78
CA GLN A 33 1.63 4.20 27.84
C GLN A 33 1.21 5.59 27.34
N ALA A 34 1.93 6.15 26.36
CA ALA A 34 1.62 7.46 25.81
C ALA A 34 0.31 7.46 25.01
N ILE A 35 0.05 6.40 24.24
CA ILE A 35 -1.22 6.24 23.51
C ILE A 35 -2.39 6.10 24.49
N ARG A 36 -2.19 5.36 25.58
CA ARG A 36 -3.18 5.26 26.67
C ARG A 36 -3.47 6.59 27.34
N ALA A 37 -2.46 7.44 27.52
CA ALA A 37 -2.63 8.78 28.06
C ALA A 37 -3.50 9.67 27.15
N LEU A 38 -3.33 9.58 25.82
CA LEU A 38 -4.19 10.28 24.85
C LEU A 38 -5.67 9.86 24.97
N ARG A 39 -5.94 8.55 25.04
CA ARG A 39 -7.32 8.06 25.25
C ARG A 39 -7.92 8.57 26.54
N LYS A 40 -7.15 8.56 27.65
CA LYS A 40 -7.61 9.12 28.94
C LYS A 40 -7.95 10.60 28.85
N ALA A 41 -7.26 11.36 28.01
CA ALA A 41 -7.54 12.76 27.71
C ALA A 41 -8.68 12.96 26.69
N GLY A 42 -9.28 11.90 26.15
CA GLY A 42 -10.33 11.99 25.11
C GLY A 42 -9.82 12.43 23.73
N ILE A 43 -8.52 12.20 23.47
CA ILE A 43 -7.84 12.57 22.23
C ILE A 43 -7.60 11.29 21.41
N PRO A 44 -8.30 11.09 20.28
CA PRO A 44 -8.02 9.98 19.38
C PRO A 44 -6.64 10.12 18.72
N MET A 45 -5.96 8.99 18.57
CA MET A 45 -4.70 8.89 17.83
C MET A 45 -4.92 8.09 16.55
N VAL A 46 -4.63 8.68 15.41
CA VAL A 46 -4.80 8.09 14.08
C VAL A 46 -3.42 7.79 13.50
N VAL A 47 -3.20 6.55 13.05
CA VAL A 47 -1.84 6.04 12.77
C VAL A 47 -1.79 5.24 11.48
N ALA A 48 -0.78 5.50 10.66
CA ALA A 48 -0.49 4.76 9.44
C ALA A 48 -0.09 3.30 9.75
N THR A 49 -0.69 2.32 9.07
CA THR A 49 -0.33 0.92 9.28
C THR A 49 1.02 0.51 8.71
N GLY A 50 1.59 1.30 7.80
CA GLY A 50 2.87 1.02 7.13
C GLY A 50 2.67 0.67 5.64
N ASN A 51 3.77 0.65 4.88
CA ASN A 51 3.75 0.40 3.43
C ASN A 51 4.49 -0.90 3.05
N TYR A 52 4.36 -1.94 3.87
CA TYR A 52 5.14 -3.18 3.78
C TYR A 52 4.34 -4.39 3.26
N ALA A 53 3.11 -4.21 2.78
CA ALA A 53 2.22 -5.32 2.40
C ALA A 53 2.09 -6.37 3.54
N THR A 54 2.49 -7.61 3.33
CA THR A 54 2.53 -8.64 4.39
C THR A 54 3.95 -8.90 4.88
N SER A 55 4.10 -9.59 6.01
CA SER A 55 5.42 -10.02 6.54
C SER A 55 6.12 -11.01 5.61
N ALA A 56 5.35 -11.69 4.77
CA ALA A 56 5.80 -12.72 3.84
C ALA A 56 5.90 -12.22 2.39
N SER A 57 5.67 -10.93 2.13
CA SER A 57 5.70 -10.36 0.79
C SER A 57 7.12 -10.18 0.27
N SER A 58 7.37 -10.50 -1.00
CA SER A 58 8.63 -10.19 -1.70
C SER A 58 8.73 -8.73 -2.16
N SER A 59 7.59 -8.03 -2.24
CA SER A 59 7.46 -6.65 -2.70
C SER A 59 6.23 -6.01 -2.09
N SER A 60 6.27 -4.70 -1.87
CA SER A 60 5.09 -3.88 -1.53
C SER A 60 4.68 -2.93 -2.67
N TRP A 61 5.28 -3.07 -3.86
CA TRP A 61 5.06 -2.20 -5.00
C TRP A 61 4.06 -2.74 -6.02
N ASP A 62 3.67 -4.00 -5.89
CA ASP A 62 2.68 -4.67 -6.72
C ASP A 62 1.27 -4.10 -6.46
N LEU A 63 0.34 -4.29 -7.40
CA LEU A 63 -1.07 -3.89 -7.18
C LEU A 63 -1.74 -4.71 -6.08
N VAL A 64 -1.31 -5.95 -5.92
CA VAL A 64 -1.84 -6.95 -5.00
C VAL A 64 -0.71 -7.41 -4.08
N ALA A 65 -1.00 -7.57 -2.79
CA ALA A 65 -0.03 -8.11 -1.84
C ALA A 65 0.24 -9.60 -2.14
N ASN A 66 1.46 -10.06 -1.89
CA ASN A 66 1.86 -11.44 -2.14
C ASN A 66 2.34 -12.15 -0.86
N ASN A 67 2.35 -13.49 -0.87
CA ASN A 67 2.84 -14.32 0.23
C ASN A 67 3.96 -15.25 -0.25
N HIS A 68 5.10 -14.64 -0.60
CA HIS A 68 6.26 -15.33 -1.15
C HIS A 68 6.77 -16.46 -0.23
N LEU A 69 6.72 -16.26 1.08
CA LEU A 69 7.18 -17.25 2.07
C LEU A 69 6.13 -18.30 2.46
N LYS A 70 4.92 -18.23 1.89
CA LYS A 70 3.78 -19.13 2.18
C LYS A 70 3.55 -19.29 3.69
N MET A 71 3.48 -18.15 4.38
CA MET A 71 3.23 -18.08 5.83
C MET A 71 1.74 -17.98 6.13
N THR A 72 1.33 -18.45 7.31
CA THR A 72 -0.02 -18.23 7.80
C THR A 72 -0.10 -16.87 8.48
N ASP A 73 0.85 -16.53 9.35
CA ASP A 73 0.98 -15.19 9.93
C ASP A 73 1.61 -14.21 8.92
N THR A 74 0.73 -13.43 8.30
CA THR A 74 1.06 -12.39 7.32
C THR A 74 1.06 -10.98 7.92
N GLY A 75 0.88 -10.84 9.25
CA GLY A 75 0.77 -9.56 9.93
C GLY A 75 2.04 -8.71 9.84
N ASN A 76 1.90 -7.44 9.44
CA ASN A 76 3.02 -6.53 9.25
C ASN A 76 2.71 -5.07 9.63
N VAL A 77 1.75 -4.87 10.54
CA VAL A 77 1.34 -3.55 11.03
C VAL A 77 2.45 -2.88 11.86
N THR A 78 2.53 -1.53 11.77
CA THR A 78 3.43 -0.77 12.65
C THR A 78 3.01 -0.91 14.12
N ARG A 79 3.97 -0.93 15.04
CA ARG A 79 3.73 -1.07 16.49
C ARG A 79 2.76 -0.04 17.05
N THR A 80 2.79 1.19 16.53
CA THR A 80 1.92 2.28 16.97
C THR A 80 0.49 2.07 16.46
N ALA A 81 0.31 1.60 15.22
CA ALA A 81 -1.00 1.29 14.67
C ALA A 81 -1.59 0.00 15.28
N ALA A 82 -0.75 -0.98 15.60
CA ALA A 82 -1.14 -2.22 16.26
C ALA A 82 -1.67 -1.99 17.69
N HIS A 83 -1.37 -0.85 18.32
CA HIS A 83 -1.92 -0.51 19.63
C HIS A 83 -3.46 -0.52 19.61
N GLU A 84 -4.07 -1.14 20.62
CA GLU A 84 -5.53 -1.34 20.66
C GLU A 84 -6.32 -0.03 20.62
N ASP A 85 -5.82 1.05 21.23
CA ASP A 85 -6.48 2.36 21.25
C ASP A 85 -6.22 3.20 20.00
N ALA A 86 -5.16 2.94 19.24
CA ALA A 86 -4.89 3.68 18.01
C ALA A 86 -5.95 3.36 16.96
N ILE A 87 -6.30 4.32 16.12
CA ILE A 87 -7.08 4.13 14.90
C ILE A 87 -6.09 3.87 13.77
N ALA A 88 -5.91 2.60 13.42
CA ALA A 88 -5.00 2.13 12.40
C ALA A 88 -5.59 2.31 11.00
N VAL A 89 -4.85 2.99 10.13
CA VAL A 89 -5.34 3.42 8.81
C VAL A 89 -4.59 2.71 7.69
N ALA A 90 -5.32 1.89 6.94
CA ALA A 90 -4.90 1.33 5.67
C ALA A 90 -5.07 2.34 4.51
N SER A 91 -4.38 2.06 3.41
CA SER A 91 -4.42 2.86 2.20
C SER A 91 -5.31 2.22 1.15
N ALA A 92 -6.26 2.99 0.60
CA ALA A 92 -7.02 2.67 -0.59
C ALA A 92 -6.44 3.35 -1.83
N LYS A 93 -6.72 2.81 -3.02
CA LYS A 93 -6.42 3.51 -4.28
C LYS A 93 -7.32 4.73 -4.42
N ASN A 94 -6.75 5.85 -4.83
CA ASN A 94 -7.52 7.04 -5.15
C ASN A 94 -8.28 6.83 -6.46
N GLN A 95 -9.57 7.21 -6.50
CA GLN A 95 -10.44 6.99 -7.65
C GLN A 95 -10.21 7.98 -8.79
N THR A 96 -9.59 9.12 -8.51
CA THR A 96 -9.35 10.14 -9.53
C THR A 96 -7.97 10.76 -9.37
N VAL A 97 -7.19 10.71 -10.45
CA VAL A 97 -5.86 11.30 -10.53
C VAL A 97 -5.85 12.31 -11.67
N GLU A 98 -5.41 13.53 -11.38
CA GLU A 98 -5.30 14.58 -12.39
C GLU A 98 -3.89 14.56 -13.02
N PHE A 99 -3.80 14.70 -14.34
CA PHE A 99 -2.57 14.78 -15.12
C PHE A 99 -2.44 16.08 -15.90
N ASP A 100 -1.21 16.57 -16.02
CA ASP A 100 -0.86 17.64 -16.95
C ASP A 100 -0.85 17.11 -18.38
N LYS A 101 -1.07 17.98 -19.37
CA LYS A 101 -1.09 17.60 -20.78
C LYS A 101 -0.03 18.28 -21.61
N VAL A 102 0.48 17.55 -22.60
CA VAL A 102 1.38 18.06 -23.63
C VAL A 102 0.93 17.54 -24.99
N ASN A 103 0.88 18.42 -25.99
CA ASN A 103 0.52 18.06 -27.35
C ASN A 103 1.79 17.79 -28.15
N ILE A 104 1.88 16.62 -28.77
CA ILE A 104 3.02 16.18 -29.57
C ILE A 104 2.47 15.62 -30.89
N GLY A 105 2.88 16.19 -32.03
CA GLY A 105 2.49 15.68 -33.36
C GLY A 105 0.98 15.66 -33.62
N GLY A 106 0.22 16.56 -32.98
CA GLY A 106 -1.24 16.62 -33.08
C GLY A 106 -2.00 15.72 -32.10
N GLU A 107 -1.30 14.90 -31.30
CA GLU A 107 -1.91 14.08 -30.25
C GLU A 107 -1.66 14.68 -28.86
N SER A 108 -2.59 14.43 -27.93
CA SER A 108 -2.49 14.87 -26.54
C SER A 108 -1.96 13.74 -25.66
N PHE A 109 -0.94 14.04 -24.88
CA PHE A 109 -0.26 13.12 -23.96
C PHE A 109 -0.44 13.60 -22.53
N LYS A 110 -0.77 12.69 -21.62
CA LYS A 110 -0.73 12.95 -20.19
C LYS A 110 0.69 12.79 -19.69
N TYR A 111 1.13 13.68 -18.81
CA TYR A 111 2.46 13.60 -18.23
C TYR A 111 2.50 13.98 -16.76
N ARG A 112 3.61 13.60 -16.12
CA ARG A 112 3.98 14.04 -14.78
C ARG A 112 5.46 14.42 -14.74
N ASN A 113 5.79 15.58 -14.17
CA ASN A 113 7.17 16.00 -14.00
C ASN A 113 7.93 15.12 -13.00
N ILE A 114 9.24 15.07 -13.15
CA ILE A 114 10.17 14.41 -12.23
C ILE A 114 11.12 15.49 -11.70
N GLY A 115 11.15 15.65 -10.38
CA GLY A 115 11.96 16.65 -9.68
C GLY A 115 11.21 17.94 -9.33
N ALA A 116 11.65 18.56 -8.23
CA ALA A 116 11.06 19.77 -7.65
C ALA A 116 11.32 21.06 -8.46
N PHE A 117 12.33 21.04 -9.33
CA PHE A 117 12.78 22.22 -10.09
C PHE A 117 12.37 22.19 -11.57
N PHE A 118 11.31 21.43 -11.90
CA PHE A 118 10.74 21.40 -13.24
C PHE A 118 10.09 22.75 -13.60
N ASP A 119 10.44 23.30 -14.75
CA ASP A 119 9.96 24.58 -15.26
C ASP A 119 9.76 24.50 -16.78
N LYS A 120 8.49 24.55 -17.20
CA LYS A 120 8.09 24.50 -18.61
C LYS A 120 8.77 25.59 -19.44
N ASN A 121 9.06 26.75 -18.86
CA ASN A 121 9.66 27.87 -19.58
C ASN A 121 11.08 27.58 -20.03
N LYS A 122 11.84 26.78 -19.27
CA LYS A 122 13.19 26.35 -19.68
C LYS A 122 13.17 25.43 -20.89
N ILE A 123 12.02 24.80 -21.17
CA ILE A 123 11.81 23.93 -22.32
C ILE A 123 11.28 24.75 -23.50
N THR A 124 10.42 25.73 -23.27
CA THR A 124 9.76 26.51 -24.33
C THR A 124 10.44 27.83 -24.67
N THR A 125 11.58 28.13 -24.07
CA THR A 125 12.36 29.36 -24.29
C THR A 125 13.80 29.00 -24.69
N ASN A 126 14.38 29.77 -25.60
CA ASN A 126 15.80 29.70 -25.99
C ASN A 126 16.67 30.46 -24.97
N GLU A 127 17.99 30.24 -25.01
CA GLU A 127 18.93 30.89 -24.10
C GLU A 127 18.93 32.42 -24.21
N ASP A 128 18.58 32.96 -25.39
CA ASP A 128 18.44 34.38 -25.67
C ASP A 128 17.10 34.99 -25.21
N GLY A 129 16.23 34.19 -24.59
CA GLY A 129 14.91 34.61 -24.10
C GLY A 129 13.79 34.57 -25.15
N THR A 130 14.07 34.18 -26.39
CA THR A 130 13.04 34.01 -27.44
C THR A 130 12.26 32.71 -27.25
N LYS A 131 11.05 32.62 -27.80
CA LYS A 131 10.26 31.37 -27.75
C LYS A 131 10.93 30.29 -28.60
N ALA A 132 10.98 29.08 -28.07
CA ALA A 132 11.38 27.91 -28.84
C ALA A 132 10.44 27.70 -30.05
N PRO A 133 10.91 27.09 -31.15
CA PRO A 133 10.06 26.80 -32.30
C PRO A 133 8.89 25.90 -31.91
N SER A 134 7.77 26.00 -32.64
CA SER A 134 6.59 25.14 -32.42
C SER A 134 6.87 23.66 -32.68
N LYS A 135 7.94 23.37 -33.43
CA LYS A 135 8.47 22.04 -33.68
C LYS A 135 9.81 21.85 -32.98
N LEU A 136 9.96 20.75 -32.26
CA LEU A 136 11.21 20.39 -31.61
C LEU A 136 11.71 19.05 -32.14
N LYS A 137 13.04 18.89 -32.17
CA LYS A 137 13.64 17.60 -32.46
C LYS A 137 13.60 16.70 -31.23
N PHE A 138 13.06 15.51 -31.41
CA PHE A 138 13.07 14.42 -30.45
C PHE A 138 14.17 13.45 -30.88
N VAL A 139 15.00 13.02 -29.94
CA VAL A 139 16.06 12.02 -30.19
C VAL A 139 15.93 10.90 -29.17
N TYR A 140 15.85 9.66 -29.64
CA TYR A 140 15.77 8.51 -28.74
C TYR A 140 17.15 8.13 -28.23
N ILE A 141 17.29 8.03 -26.90
CA ILE A 141 18.58 7.80 -26.21
C ILE A 141 18.60 6.48 -25.42
N GLY A 142 17.70 5.54 -25.73
CA GLY A 142 17.65 4.25 -25.02
C GLY A 142 17.43 4.44 -23.52
N LYS A 143 18.31 3.83 -22.72
CA LYS A 143 18.29 3.92 -21.24
C LYS A 143 19.13 5.08 -20.71
N GLY A 144 19.64 5.94 -21.58
CA GLY A 144 20.48 7.08 -21.20
C GLY A 144 21.78 6.68 -20.49
N GLN A 145 22.25 5.45 -20.72
CA GLN A 145 23.52 4.97 -20.17
C GLN A 145 24.69 5.50 -21.00
N ASP A 146 25.92 5.37 -20.50
CA ASP A 146 27.10 5.95 -21.15
C ASP A 146 27.23 5.51 -22.61
N GLN A 147 27.02 4.22 -22.89
CA GLN A 147 27.06 3.66 -24.25
C GLN A 147 25.98 4.26 -25.17
N ASP A 148 24.78 4.51 -24.64
CA ASP A 148 23.66 5.06 -25.42
C ASP A 148 23.93 6.52 -25.84
N LEU A 149 24.78 7.24 -25.10
CA LEU A 149 25.02 8.66 -25.32
C LEU A 149 26.28 8.94 -26.16
N ILE A 150 27.04 7.92 -26.53
CA ILE A 150 28.26 8.07 -27.35
C ILE A 150 27.90 8.64 -28.72
N GLY A 151 28.59 9.69 -29.15
CA GLY A 151 28.41 10.30 -30.47
C GLY A 151 27.11 11.10 -30.68
N LEU A 152 26.19 11.12 -29.70
CA LEU A 152 24.93 11.87 -29.83
C LEU A 152 25.12 13.37 -29.51
N ASP A 153 24.59 14.22 -30.38
CA ASP A 153 24.39 15.65 -30.14
C ASP A 153 22.95 15.90 -29.68
N LEU A 154 22.80 16.32 -28.42
CA LEU A 154 21.50 16.57 -27.80
C LEU A 154 21.14 18.06 -27.73
N ARG A 155 22.02 18.95 -28.21
CA ARG A 155 21.85 20.41 -28.07
C ARG A 155 20.50 20.89 -28.60
N GLY A 156 19.69 21.46 -27.71
CA GLY A 156 18.37 22.02 -28.01
C GLY A 156 17.26 21.00 -28.30
N LYS A 157 17.56 19.69 -28.22
CA LYS A 157 16.64 18.59 -28.51
C LYS A 157 15.93 18.09 -27.25
N ILE A 158 14.79 17.43 -27.41
CA ILE A 158 14.16 16.63 -26.35
C ILE A 158 14.71 15.21 -26.43
N ALA A 159 15.41 14.78 -25.38
CA ALA A 159 15.91 13.42 -25.27
C ALA A 159 14.79 12.49 -24.78
N VAL A 160 14.46 11.45 -25.54
CA VAL A 160 13.44 10.46 -25.19
C VAL A 160 14.12 9.21 -24.65
N MET A 161 13.78 8.83 -23.43
CA MET A 161 14.49 7.81 -22.65
C MET A 161 13.51 6.78 -22.08
N ASP A 162 13.89 5.50 -22.10
CA ASP A 162 13.23 4.43 -21.36
C ASP A 162 13.48 4.59 -19.85
N ARG A 163 12.45 4.45 -19.02
CA ARG A 163 12.62 4.49 -17.57
C ARG A 163 13.61 3.40 -17.10
N ILE A 164 14.51 3.80 -16.22
CA ILE A 164 15.47 2.92 -15.54
C ILE A 164 15.33 2.99 -14.02
N TYR A 165 16.07 2.12 -13.34
CA TYR A 165 16.17 2.08 -11.88
C TYR A 165 16.64 3.42 -11.29
N THR A 166 16.09 3.79 -10.13
CA THR A 166 16.11 5.17 -9.61
C THR A 166 17.49 5.68 -9.16
N LYS A 167 18.43 4.80 -8.76
CA LYS A 167 19.79 5.26 -8.38
C LYS A 167 20.57 5.81 -9.59
N ASP A 168 20.42 5.19 -10.77
CA ASP A 168 21.09 5.64 -12.01
C ASP A 168 20.27 6.64 -12.81
N LEU A 169 18.96 6.71 -12.55
CA LEU A 169 18.03 7.59 -13.26
C LEU A 169 18.48 9.06 -13.23
N LYS A 170 18.88 9.58 -12.05
CA LYS A 170 19.36 10.96 -11.90
C LYS A 170 20.68 11.20 -12.64
N ASN A 171 21.55 10.20 -12.66
CA ASN A 171 22.82 10.26 -13.37
C ASN A 171 22.60 10.31 -14.89
N ALA A 172 21.71 9.46 -15.42
CA ALA A 172 21.29 9.49 -16.82
C ALA A 172 20.70 10.85 -17.20
N PHE A 173 19.87 11.43 -16.32
CA PHE A 173 19.33 12.77 -16.56
C PHE A 173 20.42 13.83 -16.64
N LYS A 174 21.37 13.81 -15.70
CA LYS A 174 22.48 14.76 -15.71
C LYS A 174 23.30 14.64 -16.99
N LYS A 175 23.68 13.42 -17.38
CA LYS A 175 24.51 13.17 -18.58
C LYS A 175 23.83 13.64 -19.87
N ALA A 176 22.54 13.38 -20.03
CA ALA A 176 21.79 13.86 -21.19
C ALA A 176 21.70 15.39 -21.23
N MET A 177 21.46 16.05 -20.08
CA MET A 177 21.44 17.51 -20.00
C MET A 177 22.82 18.14 -20.23
N ASP A 178 23.90 17.54 -19.71
CA ASP A 178 25.29 18.00 -19.91
C ASP A 178 25.70 17.94 -21.41
N LYS A 179 25.06 17.07 -22.20
CA LYS A 179 25.18 17.01 -23.66
C LYS A 179 24.30 18.03 -24.41
N GLY A 180 23.62 18.92 -23.68
CA GLY A 180 22.82 20.02 -24.22
C GLY A 180 21.35 19.71 -24.44
N ALA A 181 20.85 18.56 -23.97
CA ALA A 181 19.41 18.28 -24.03
C ALA A 181 18.61 19.41 -23.38
N ARG A 182 17.55 19.86 -24.05
CA ARG A 182 16.65 20.90 -23.54
C ARG A 182 15.71 20.36 -22.46
N ALA A 183 15.27 19.12 -22.65
CA ALA A 183 14.46 18.39 -21.71
C ALA A 183 14.65 16.89 -21.92
N ILE A 184 14.25 16.11 -20.92
CA ILE A 184 14.19 14.66 -21.00
C ILE A 184 12.75 14.23 -20.83
N MET A 185 12.27 13.44 -21.79
CA MET A 185 10.97 12.79 -21.74
C MET A 185 11.16 11.31 -21.44
N VAL A 186 10.74 10.89 -20.24
CA VAL A 186 10.88 9.51 -19.78
C VAL A 186 9.63 8.71 -20.16
N VAL A 187 9.79 7.69 -20.97
CA VAL A 187 8.74 6.70 -21.20
C VAL A 187 8.73 5.73 -20.03
N ASN A 188 7.61 5.65 -19.32
CA ASN A 188 7.45 4.68 -18.26
C ASN A 188 7.47 3.26 -18.86
N THR A 189 8.37 2.41 -18.38
CA THR A 189 8.55 1.02 -18.82
C THR A 189 8.53 0.08 -17.60
N VAL A 190 8.35 -1.22 -17.82
CA VAL A 190 8.34 -2.24 -16.76
C VAL A 190 9.60 -2.14 -15.89
N ASN A 191 9.42 -2.02 -14.58
CA ASN A 191 10.49 -1.97 -13.57
C ASN A 191 9.97 -2.48 -12.21
N TYR A 192 10.85 -2.91 -11.31
CA TYR A 192 10.55 -3.32 -9.94
C TYR A 192 9.45 -2.49 -9.24
N TYR A 193 9.47 -1.15 -9.37
CA TYR A 193 8.57 -0.25 -8.63
C TYR A 193 7.22 0.07 -9.31
N ASN A 194 6.97 -0.40 -10.53
CA ASN A 194 5.80 -0.01 -11.33
C ASN A 194 5.24 -1.13 -12.22
N ARG A 195 5.64 -2.39 -11.95
CA ARG A 195 5.39 -3.57 -12.81
C ARG A 195 3.95 -3.70 -13.32
N ASP A 196 3.00 -3.17 -12.56
CA ASP A 196 1.58 -3.38 -12.79
C ASP A 196 0.77 -2.14 -13.25
N ASN A 197 1.37 -0.94 -13.38
CA ASN A 197 0.64 0.27 -13.81
C ASN A 197 1.40 1.16 -14.81
N TRP A 198 2.55 0.72 -15.28
CA TRP A 198 3.45 1.50 -16.12
C TRP A 198 2.88 1.86 -17.49
N THR A 199 1.97 1.04 -18.04
CA THR A 199 1.37 1.26 -19.36
C THR A 199 0.44 2.46 -19.40
N GLU A 200 -0.36 2.64 -18.36
CA GLU A 200 -1.43 3.65 -18.33
C GLU A 200 -1.04 4.92 -17.60
N LEU A 201 -0.11 4.84 -16.66
CA LEU A 201 0.28 5.96 -15.82
C LEU A 201 1.72 6.39 -16.13
N PRO A 202 1.98 7.71 -16.21
CA PRO A 202 3.33 8.26 -16.07
C PRO A 202 4.03 7.80 -14.78
N ALA A 203 5.34 8.01 -14.69
CA ALA A 203 6.03 7.86 -13.42
C ALA A 203 5.58 8.96 -12.45
N MET A 204 5.14 8.57 -11.26
CA MET A 204 4.59 9.47 -10.25
C MET A 204 5.35 9.36 -8.92
N GLY A 205 5.28 10.38 -8.08
CA GLY A 205 5.89 10.39 -6.74
C GLY A 205 7.30 10.97 -6.70
N TYR A 206 7.72 11.66 -7.76
CA TYR A 206 9.05 12.26 -7.89
C TYR A 206 9.02 13.79 -7.88
N GLU A 207 7.85 14.41 -7.76
CA GLU A 207 7.66 15.86 -7.86
C GLU A 207 8.33 16.64 -6.73
N ALA A 208 8.54 16.00 -5.57
CA ALA A 208 9.24 16.59 -4.43
C ALA A 208 10.76 16.37 -4.46
N ASP A 209 11.30 15.68 -5.46
CA ASP A 209 12.70 15.27 -5.47
C ASP A 209 13.61 16.47 -5.82
N GLU A 210 14.35 16.97 -4.82
CA GLU A 210 15.31 18.06 -4.97
C GLU A 210 16.68 17.61 -5.51
N GLY A 211 16.89 16.30 -5.67
CA GLY A 211 18.15 15.71 -6.13
C GLY A 211 18.41 15.84 -7.64
N THR A 212 17.53 16.50 -8.39
CA THR A 212 17.74 16.81 -9.81
C THR A 212 17.25 18.21 -10.17
N LYS A 213 18.04 18.94 -10.95
CA LYS A 213 17.64 20.22 -11.58
C LYS A 213 17.31 20.07 -13.07
N SER A 214 17.44 18.85 -13.60
CA SER A 214 17.15 18.53 -14.99
C SER A 214 15.67 18.74 -15.29
N GLN A 215 15.36 19.16 -16.51
CA GLN A 215 13.98 19.39 -16.94
C GLN A 215 13.40 18.07 -17.44
N VAL A 216 12.80 17.32 -16.51
CA VAL A 216 12.36 15.95 -16.77
C VAL A 216 10.87 15.80 -16.54
N PHE A 217 10.22 15.09 -17.45
CA PHE A 217 8.84 14.68 -17.29
C PHE A 217 8.62 13.32 -17.93
N SER A 218 7.61 12.60 -17.45
CA SER A 218 7.33 11.23 -17.87
C SER A 218 5.96 11.11 -18.48
N ILE A 219 5.84 10.18 -19.42
CA ILE A 219 4.59 9.71 -20.03
C ILE A 219 4.42 8.22 -19.74
N SER A 220 3.22 7.68 -19.94
CA SER A 220 2.98 6.26 -19.73
C SER A 220 3.60 5.39 -20.83
N GLY A 221 3.66 4.08 -20.64
CA GLY A 221 4.17 3.14 -21.64
C GLY A 221 3.37 3.14 -22.94
N ASP A 222 2.04 3.14 -22.86
CA ASP A 222 1.14 3.17 -24.03
C ASP A 222 1.32 4.47 -24.83
N ASP A 223 1.47 5.60 -24.14
CA ASP A 223 1.80 6.89 -24.74
C ASP A 223 3.22 6.91 -25.31
N GLY A 224 4.17 6.23 -24.65
CA GLY A 224 5.52 6.00 -25.14
C GLY A 224 5.57 5.33 -26.50
N VAL A 225 4.75 4.31 -26.74
CA VAL A 225 4.65 3.62 -28.04
C VAL A 225 4.21 4.59 -29.14
N LYS A 226 3.25 5.48 -28.87
CA LYS A 226 2.82 6.50 -29.84
C LYS A 226 3.98 7.42 -30.19
N LEU A 227 4.69 7.92 -29.18
CA LEU A 227 5.85 8.80 -29.38
C LEU A 227 6.98 8.10 -30.15
N TRP A 228 7.32 6.87 -29.80
CA TRP A 228 8.31 6.07 -30.51
C TRP A 228 7.97 5.92 -31.99
N ASN A 229 6.70 5.66 -32.30
CA ASN A 229 6.21 5.55 -33.68
C ASN A 229 6.20 6.88 -34.44
N MET A 230 6.09 8.01 -33.73
CA MET A 230 6.29 9.34 -34.35
C MET A 230 7.78 9.57 -34.67
N ILE A 231 8.70 9.11 -33.82
CA ILE A 231 10.15 9.24 -34.03
C ILE A 231 10.62 8.34 -35.18
N ASN A 232 10.24 7.06 -35.17
CA ASN A 232 10.57 6.11 -36.22
C ASN A 232 9.33 5.34 -36.72
N PRO A 233 8.62 5.87 -37.73
CA PRO A 233 7.43 5.23 -38.28
C PRO A 233 7.68 3.84 -38.89
N ASN A 234 8.91 3.53 -39.29
CA ASN A 234 9.26 2.24 -39.91
C ASN A 234 9.32 1.10 -38.88
N LYS A 235 9.44 1.42 -37.59
CA LYS A 235 9.42 0.46 -36.48
C LYS A 235 8.00 0.21 -35.94
N LYS A 236 6.99 0.91 -36.45
CA LYS A 236 5.61 0.78 -35.99
C LYS A 236 5.10 -0.64 -36.17
N THR A 237 4.81 -1.28 -35.04
CA THR A 237 4.25 -2.62 -34.99
C THR A 237 3.04 -2.65 -34.07
N GLU A 238 2.05 -3.48 -34.38
CA GLU A 238 0.93 -3.71 -33.47
C GLU A 238 1.42 -4.33 -32.17
N VAL A 239 1.11 -3.70 -31.03
CA VAL A 239 1.39 -4.26 -29.70
C VAL A 239 0.37 -5.35 -29.43
N LYS A 240 0.82 -6.60 -29.43
CA LYS A 240 -0.05 -7.76 -29.20
C LYS A 240 -0.40 -7.87 -27.71
N ARG A 241 -1.64 -8.24 -27.44
CA ARG A 241 -2.13 -8.54 -26.08
C ARG A 241 -2.45 -10.03 -25.98
N ASN A 242 -1.94 -10.67 -24.93
CA ASN A 242 -2.16 -12.08 -24.69
C ASN A 242 -3.59 -12.30 -24.15
N ASN A 243 -4.29 -13.28 -24.70
CA ASN A 243 -5.59 -13.68 -24.20
C ASN A 243 -5.41 -14.59 -22.98
N LYS A 244 -6.05 -14.25 -21.86
CA LYS A 244 -5.93 -15.01 -20.61
C LYS A 244 -6.42 -16.45 -20.74
N GLU A 245 -7.44 -16.70 -21.56
CA GLU A 245 -8.01 -18.04 -21.74
C GLU A 245 -7.02 -19.05 -22.33
N ASP A 246 -6.06 -18.57 -23.14
CA ASP A 246 -5.00 -19.40 -23.72
C ASP A 246 -4.01 -19.90 -22.64
N PHE A 247 -4.05 -19.31 -21.44
CA PHE A 247 -3.17 -19.61 -20.31
C PHE A 247 -3.93 -20.11 -19.08
N LYS A 248 -5.21 -20.50 -19.20
CA LYS A 248 -6.03 -20.92 -18.05
C LYS A 248 -5.40 -22.05 -17.21
N ASP A 249 -4.65 -22.95 -17.85
CA ASP A 249 -3.98 -24.09 -17.22
C ASP A 249 -2.51 -23.79 -16.85
N LYS A 250 -2.01 -22.59 -17.17
CA LYS A 250 -0.63 -22.11 -16.97
C LYS A 250 -0.62 -20.61 -16.64
N LEU A 251 -1.46 -20.18 -15.70
CA LEU A 251 -1.65 -18.76 -15.38
C LEU A 251 -0.37 -18.09 -14.85
N GLU A 252 0.55 -18.87 -14.31
CA GLU A 252 1.88 -18.45 -13.90
C GLU A 252 2.79 -18.04 -15.07
N GLN A 253 2.37 -18.28 -16.31
CA GLN A 253 3.06 -17.86 -17.55
C GLN A 253 2.34 -16.69 -18.24
N TYR A 254 1.15 -16.33 -17.76
CA TYR A 254 0.33 -15.27 -18.36
C TYR A 254 0.83 -13.89 -17.96
N TYR A 255 1.16 -13.08 -18.96
CA TYR A 255 1.35 -11.64 -18.82
C TYR A 255 0.56 -10.92 -19.92
N PRO A 256 -0.22 -9.85 -19.64
CA PRO A 256 -1.21 -9.35 -20.61
C PRO A 256 -0.63 -8.76 -21.89
N ILE A 257 0.63 -8.34 -21.88
CA ILE A 257 1.29 -7.67 -22.99
C ILE A 257 2.40 -8.55 -23.52
N ASP A 258 2.42 -8.77 -24.82
CA ASP A 258 3.56 -9.40 -25.46
C ASP A 258 4.72 -8.39 -25.52
N MET A 259 5.73 -8.59 -24.66
CA MET A 259 6.83 -7.64 -24.52
C MET A 259 7.72 -7.56 -25.76
N GLU A 260 7.75 -8.61 -26.59
CA GLU A 260 8.50 -8.60 -27.84
C GLU A 260 7.90 -7.58 -28.82
N SER A 261 6.58 -7.65 -29.07
CA SER A 261 5.86 -6.69 -29.92
C SER A 261 5.77 -5.28 -29.31
N PHE A 262 5.76 -5.15 -27.99
CA PHE A 262 5.90 -3.84 -27.34
C PHE A 262 7.28 -3.23 -27.64
N ASN A 263 8.36 -4.00 -27.39
CA ASN A 263 9.72 -3.51 -27.55
C ASN A 263 10.14 -3.31 -29.01
N SER A 264 9.53 -4.00 -29.99
CA SER A 264 9.81 -3.80 -31.41
C SER A 264 9.45 -2.40 -31.93
N ASN A 265 8.56 -1.69 -31.23
CA ASN A 265 8.22 -0.29 -31.52
C ASN A 265 9.32 0.70 -31.12
N LYS A 266 10.30 0.31 -30.29
CA LYS A 266 11.35 1.23 -29.83
C LYS A 266 12.21 1.70 -31.01
N PRO A 267 12.51 3.02 -31.11
CA PRO A 267 13.46 3.51 -32.10
C PRO A 267 14.86 2.95 -31.83
N ASN A 268 15.75 3.05 -32.80
CA ASN A 268 17.17 2.81 -32.56
C ASN A 268 17.76 4.02 -31.83
N VAL A 269 18.75 3.80 -30.96
CA VAL A 269 19.45 4.90 -30.28
C VAL A 269 20.03 5.85 -31.33
N GLY A 270 19.72 7.14 -31.20
CA GLY A 270 20.10 8.20 -32.15
C GLY A 270 19.06 8.50 -33.23
N ASP A 271 18.00 7.69 -33.38
CA ASP A 271 16.88 8.05 -34.25
C ASP A 271 16.27 9.39 -33.79
N GLU A 272 16.11 10.33 -34.73
CA GLU A 272 15.56 11.66 -34.46
C GLU A 272 14.46 12.06 -35.42
N LYS A 273 13.49 12.84 -34.90
CA LYS A 273 12.42 13.42 -35.70
C LYS A 273 12.04 14.79 -35.16
N GLU A 274 11.79 15.73 -36.08
CA GLU A 274 11.19 17.02 -35.76
C GLU A 274 9.66 16.89 -35.70
N ILE A 275 9.07 17.22 -34.55
CA ILE A 275 7.65 17.02 -34.25
C ILE A 275 7.08 18.28 -33.58
N ASP A 276 5.83 18.64 -33.88
CA ASP A 276 5.12 19.72 -33.19
C ASP A 276 5.06 19.44 -31.67
N PHE A 277 5.34 20.45 -30.85
CA PHE A 277 5.39 20.34 -29.40
C PHE A 277 4.76 21.55 -28.72
N LYS A 278 3.81 21.31 -27.81
CA LYS A 278 3.19 22.38 -27.03
C LYS A 278 2.59 21.87 -25.72
N PHE A 279 3.05 22.42 -24.59
CA PHE A 279 2.35 22.21 -23.32
C PHE A 279 0.93 22.76 -23.37
N ALA A 280 -0.03 22.01 -22.84
CA ALA A 280 -1.37 22.53 -22.59
C ALA A 280 -1.32 23.56 -21.45
N PRO A 281 -2.29 24.50 -21.39
CA PRO A 281 -2.46 25.38 -20.25
C PRO A 281 -2.60 24.59 -18.94
N ASP A 282 -2.15 25.15 -17.81
CA ASP A 282 -2.26 24.47 -16.51
C ASP A 282 -3.71 24.19 -16.07
N THR A 283 -4.66 24.94 -16.63
CA THR A 283 -6.11 24.74 -16.43
C THR A 283 -6.68 23.57 -17.22
N ASP A 284 -5.93 23.05 -18.19
CA ASP A 284 -6.36 21.97 -19.08
C ASP A 284 -5.72 20.64 -18.65
N LYS A 285 -6.44 19.92 -17.79
CA LYS A 285 -5.97 18.68 -17.16
C LYS A 285 -6.73 17.46 -17.67
N GLU A 286 -6.08 16.30 -17.63
CA GLU A 286 -6.73 15.01 -17.88
C GLU A 286 -7.05 14.31 -16.55
N LEU A 287 -8.21 13.67 -16.45
CA LEU A 287 -8.60 12.89 -15.27
C LEU A 287 -8.49 11.41 -15.58
N TYR A 288 -7.60 10.71 -14.89
CA TYR A 288 -7.58 9.26 -14.82
C TYR A 288 -8.56 8.80 -13.74
N LYS A 289 -9.43 7.85 -14.07
CA LYS A 289 -10.43 7.29 -13.16
C LYS A 289 -10.19 5.81 -12.93
N GLU A 290 -10.24 5.41 -11.66
CA GLU A 290 -10.27 4.01 -11.24
C GLU A 290 -11.73 3.63 -10.97
N ASP A 291 -12.21 2.62 -11.67
CA ASP A 291 -13.64 2.22 -11.62
C ASP A 291 -13.99 1.44 -10.35
N ILE A 292 -13.01 0.79 -9.71
CA ILE A 292 -13.21 -0.07 -8.55
C ILE A 292 -12.40 0.46 -7.38
N ILE A 293 -13.08 0.67 -6.25
CA ILE A 293 -12.43 1.01 -4.99
C ILE A 293 -11.83 -0.26 -4.40
N VAL A 294 -10.51 -0.30 -4.37
CA VAL A 294 -9.71 -1.41 -3.83
C VAL A 294 -8.62 -0.90 -2.88
N PRO A 295 -8.14 -1.75 -1.95
CA PRO A 295 -6.94 -1.44 -1.18
C PRO A 295 -5.72 -1.19 -2.07
N ALA A 296 -4.76 -0.40 -1.60
CA ALA A 296 -3.46 -0.32 -2.22
C ALA A 296 -2.62 -1.56 -1.83
N GLY A 297 -2.01 -2.24 -2.80
CA GLY A 297 -1.18 -3.45 -2.54
C GLY A 297 -0.06 -3.24 -1.52
N SER A 298 0.46 -2.00 -1.40
CA SER A 298 1.48 -1.63 -0.43
C SER A 298 0.99 -1.57 1.02
N THR A 299 -0.32 -1.46 1.27
CA THR A 299 -0.87 -1.26 2.62
C THR A 299 -0.49 -2.42 3.53
N SER A 300 -0.04 -2.14 4.76
CA SER A 300 0.37 -3.23 5.66
C SER A 300 -0.82 -3.98 6.23
N TRP A 301 -0.73 -5.31 6.25
CA TRP A 301 -1.78 -6.20 6.72
C TRP A 301 -1.68 -6.46 8.22
N GLY A 302 -2.81 -6.81 8.83
CA GLY A 302 -2.86 -7.55 10.08
C GLY A 302 -2.79 -9.06 9.88
N PRO A 303 -3.13 -9.86 10.92
CA PRO A 303 -3.68 -9.40 12.19
C PRO A 303 -2.61 -8.79 13.08
N ARG A 304 -3.00 -8.30 14.26
CA ARG A 304 -2.06 -8.19 15.37
C ARG A 304 -1.70 -9.59 15.89
N ILE A 305 -0.52 -9.74 16.49
CA ILE A 305 0.01 -11.03 16.98
C ILE A 305 -0.93 -11.81 17.91
N ASP A 306 -1.80 -11.10 18.64
CA ASP A 306 -2.81 -11.69 19.54
C ASP A 306 -4.17 -11.93 18.85
N LEU A 307 -4.22 -11.90 17.52
CA LEU A 307 -5.43 -11.98 16.69
C LEU A 307 -6.43 -10.83 16.91
N LEU A 308 -6.01 -9.65 17.40
CA LEU A 308 -6.86 -8.45 17.28
C LEU A 308 -6.83 -7.96 15.82
N LEU A 309 -8.00 -7.68 15.26
CA LEU A 309 -8.10 -7.18 13.89
C LEU A 309 -7.47 -5.80 13.77
N LYS A 310 -6.55 -5.67 12.81
CA LYS A 310 -5.96 -4.43 12.32
C LYS A 310 -5.76 -4.57 10.79
N PRO A 311 -5.82 -3.49 10.00
CA PRO A 311 -6.16 -2.11 10.35
C PRO A 311 -7.59 -1.96 10.90
N ASP A 312 -7.91 -0.77 11.41
CA ASP A 312 -9.27 -0.46 11.84
C ASP A 312 -10.14 -0.01 10.66
N VAL A 313 -9.60 0.86 9.80
CA VAL A 313 -10.29 1.46 8.64
C VAL A 313 -9.30 1.75 7.50
N SER A 314 -9.82 2.10 6.33
CA SER A 314 -9.06 2.56 5.17
C SER A 314 -9.48 3.97 4.73
N ALA A 315 -8.56 4.71 4.13
CA ALA A 315 -8.84 5.98 3.44
C ALA A 315 -8.00 6.09 2.16
N PRO A 316 -8.32 7.00 1.22
CA PRO A 316 -7.51 7.20 0.02
C PRO A 316 -6.06 7.52 0.39
N GLY A 317 -5.12 6.71 -0.08
CA GLY A 317 -3.70 6.88 0.25
C GLY A 317 -2.75 6.68 -0.92
N LYS A 318 -3.19 6.12 -2.05
CA LYS A 318 -2.39 6.04 -3.28
C LYS A 318 -2.64 7.26 -4.15
N ASN A 319 -1.60 7.88 -4.71
CA ASN A 319 -1.69 9.00 -5.65
C ASN A 319 -2.55 10.16 -5.09
N ILE A 320 -2.19 10.64 -3.91
CA ILE A 320 -2.82 11.79 -3.25
C ILE A 320 -2.05 13.05 -3.59
N LYS A 321 -2.72 14.01 -4.24
CA LYS A 321 -2.18 15.35 -4.51
C LYS A 321 -2.23 16.17 -3.23
N SER A 322 -1.10 16.70 -2.78
CA SER A 322 -1.06 17.57 -1.60
C SER A 322 0.03 18.63 -1.74
N THR A 323 0.09 19.53 -0.76
CA THR A 323 1.07 20.62 -0.64
C THR A 323 2.48 20.07 -0.47
N LEU A 324 3.43 20.67 -1.18
CA LEU A 324 4.87 20.47 -1.02
C LEU A 324 5.54 21.79 -0.59
N ASN A 325 6.87 21.78 -0.45
CA ASN A 325 7.65 22.96 -0.06
C ASN A 325 7.43 24.15 -1.02
N VAL A 326 7.54 25.36 -0.50
CA VAL A 326 7.60 26.57 -1.35
C VAL A 326 8.97 26.59 -2.02
N ILE A 327 9.01 26.58 -3.35
CA ILE A 327 10.24 26.65 -4.14
C ILE A 327 10.24 27.95 -4.93
N ASN A 328 11.30 28.75 -4.80
CA ASN A 328 11.46 30.05 -5.48
C ASN A 328 10.24 30.98 -5.30
N GLY A 329 9.68 31.03 -4.09
CA GLY A 329 8.51 31.87 -3.76
C GLY A 329 7.17 31.36 -4.31
N LYS A 330 7.12 30.14 -4.88
CA LYS A 330 5.90 29.53 -5.42
C LYS A 330 5.48 28.32 -4.60
N SER A 331 4.20 28.26 -4.22
CA SER A 331 3.61 27.06 -3.62
C SER A 331 3.64 25.91 -4.62
N THR A 332 4.16 24.76 -4.20
CA THR A 332 4.23 23.57 -5.04
C THR A 332 3.30 22.47 -4.53
N TYR A 333 2.95 21.56 -5.42
CA TYR A 333 2.06 20.44 -5.16
C TYR A 333 2.62 19.20 -5.85
N GLY A 334 2.36 18.04 -5.28
CA GLY A 334 2.78 16.78 -5.88
C GLY A 334 1.95 15.61 -5.39
N TYR A 335 2.12 14.48 -6.07
CA TYR A 335 1.46 13.25 -5.70
C TYR A 335 2.37 12.41 -4.79
N MET A 336 1.79 11.88 -3.72
CA MET A 336 2.45 10.88 -2.88
C MET A 336 1.53 9.69 -2.65
N SER A 337 2.14 8.56 -2.29
CA SER A 337 1.44 7.31 -2.03
C SER A 337 1.86 6.72 -0.69
N GLY A 338 0.90 6.24 0.09
CA GLY A 338 1.13 5.46 1.30
C GLY A 338 0.02 5.61 2.33
N THR A 339 0.04 4.74 3.33
CA THR A 339 -0.80 4.85 4.53
C THR A 339 -0.55 6.18 5.26
N SER A 340 0.64 6.76 5.12
CA SER A 340 0.98 8.13 5.55
C SER A 340 0.09 9.22 4.97
N MET A 341 -0.46 9.05 3.75
CA MET A 341 -1.38 9.99 3.11
C MET A 341 -2.84 9.70 3.47
N ALA A 342 -3.19 8.45 3.72
CA ALA A 342 -4.52 8.06 4.20
C ALA A 342 -4.80 8.53 5.64
N THR A 343 -3.78 8.47 6.50
CA THR A 343 -3.85 8.84 7.93
C THR A 343 -4.38 10.25 8.20
N PRO A 344 -3.88 11.33 7.55
CA PRO A 344 -4.41 12.68 7.78
C PRO A 344 -5.87 12.84 7.32
N ILE A 345 -6.32 12.08 6.31
CA ILE A 345 -7.74 12.11 5.88
C ILE A 345 -8.64 11.56 7.00
N VAL A 346 -8.25 10.44 7.61
CA VAL A 346 -8.98 9.88 8.77
C VAL A 346 -8.90 10.82 9.97
N ALA A 347 -7.74 11.42 10.25
CA ALA A 347 -7.60 12.37 11.35
C ALA A 347 -8.55 13.57 11.18
N ALA A 348 -8.58 14.20 10.00
CA ALA A 348 -9.52 15.29 9.71
C ALA A 348 -10.98 14.82 9.85
N SER A 349 -11.29 13.61 9.38
CA SER A 349 -12.62 13.01 9.52
C SER A 349 -13.05 12.84 10.98
N THR A 350 -12.14 12.47 11.88
CA THR A 350 -12.44 12.38 13.33
C THR A 350 -12.85 13.74 13.91
N VAL A 351 -12.24 14.83 13.45
CA VAL A 351 -12.58 16.19 13.89
C VAL A 351 -13.96 16.58 13.41
N LEU A 352 -14.29 16.28 12.14
CA LEU A 352 -15.59 16.61 11.55
C LEU A 352 -16.75 15.90 12.27
N ILE A 353 -16.58 14.64 12.67
CA ILE A 353 -17.64 13.88 13.35
C ILE A 353 -17.70 14.14 14.86
N ARG A 354 -16.65 14.73 15.46
CA ARG A 354 -16.51 14.90 16.91
C ARG A 354 -17.71 15.57 17.60
N PRO A 355 -18.32 16.65 17.06
CA PRO A 355 -19.50 17.26 17.70
C PRO A 355 -20.68 16.29 17.80
N LYS A 356 -20.96 15.56 16.73
CA LYS A 356 -22.02 14.53 16.69
C LYS A 356 -21.76 13.43 17.72
N LEU A 357 -20.52 12.96 17.83
CA LEU A 357 -20.17 11.89 18.77
C LEU A 357 -20.27 12.35 20.23
N LYS A 358 -19.90 13.60 20.54
CA LYS A 358 -20.11 14.18 21.88
C LYS A 358 -21.60 14.23 22.23
N GLU A 359 -22.46 14.62 21.28
CA GLU A 359 -23.91 14.59 21.47
C GLU A 359 -24.43 13.16 21.71
N MET A 360 -23.96 12.18 20.94
CA MET A 360 -24.34 10.77 21.10
C MET A 360 -23.96 10.23 22.48
N LEU A 361 -22.78 10.57 23.02
CA LEU A 361 -22.35 10.13 24.35
C LEU A 361 -23.24 10.62 25.48
N GLU A 362 -23.88 11.78 25.33
CA GLU A 362 -24.81 12.32 26.32
C GLU A 362 -26.19 11.66 26.26
N ARG A 363 -26.48 10.84 25.24
CA ARG A 363 -27.75 10.12 25.12
C ARG A 363 -27.85 9.04 26.22
N PRO A 364 -29.03 8.85 26.84
CA PRO A 364 -29.20 7.95 27.99
C PRO A 364 -28.62 6.55 27.82
N VAL A 365 -28.79 5.95 26.62
CA VAL A 365 -28.33 4.58 26.33
C VAL A 365 -26.81 4.42 26.40
N LEU A 366 -26.03 5.48 26.10
CA LEU A 366 -24.56 5.45 26.17
C LEU A 366 -24.05 6.04 27.49
N LYS A 367 -24.64 7.16 27.93
CA LYS A 367 -24.25 7.87 29.17
C LYS A 367 -24.31 6.97 30.40
N ASN A 368 -25.27 6.05 30.44
CA ASN A 368 -25.51 5.18 31.58
C ASN A 368 -24.65 3.89 31.57
N LEU A 369 -23.85 3.65 30.52
CA LEU A 369 -22.96 2.49 30.45
C LEU A 369 -21.82 2.61 31.47
N LYS A 370 -21.52 1.51 32.18
CA LYS A 370 -20.52 1.45 33.26
C LYS A 370 -19.64 0.20 33.10
N GLY A 371 -18.50 0.18 33.80
CA GLY A 371 -17.57 -0.95 33.76
C GLY A 371 -17.10 -1.25 32.34
N ASP A 372 -17.06 -2.52 31.98
CA ASP A 372 -16.62 -3.02 30.67
C ASP A 372 -17.53 -2.61 29.50
N ASP A 373 -18.73 -2.09 29.77
CA ASP A 373 -19.63 -1.56 28.75
C ASP A 373 -19.40 -0.07 28.47
N LYS A 374 -18.59 0.62 29.28
CA LYS A 374 -18.38 2.06 29.11
C LYS A 374 -17.70 2.35 27.76
N ILE A 375 -18.34 3.21 26.97
CA ILE A 375 -17.79 3.73 25.71
C ILE A 375 -17.37 5.17 25.94
N ASP A 376 -16.06 5.45 25.87
CA ASP A 376 -15.54 6.81 25.88
C ASP A 376 -15.49 7.42 24.47
N LEU A 377 -15.19 8.72 24.37
CA LEU A 377 -15.16 9.44 23.09
C LEU A 377 -14.14 8.88 22.10
N THR A 378 -12.99 8.42 22.56
CA THR A 378 -11.96 7.85 21.68
C THR A 378 -12.43 6.51 21.11
N SER A 379 -13.02 5.65 21.94
CA SER A 379 -13.63 4.39 21.50
C SER A 379 -14.80 4.63 20.56
N LEU A 380 -15.71 5.56 20.89
CA LEU A 380 -16.84 5.89 20.03
C LEU A 380 -16.38 6.44 18.67
N THR A 381 -15.32 7.25 18.65
CA THR A 381 -14.72 7.77 17.39
C THR A 381 -14.28 6.63 16.49
N LYS A 382 -13.59 5.63 17.04
CA LYS A 382 -13.18 4.44 16.29
C LYS A 382 -14.38 3.62 15.81
N ILE A 383 -15.32 3.33 16.72
CA ILE A 383 -16.51 2.52 16.41
C ILE A 383 -17.35 3.18 15.31
N ALA A 384 -17.57 4.51 15.39
CA ALA A 384 -18.33 5.24 14.40
C ALA A 384 -17.69 5.15 13.00
N LEU A 385 -16.37 5.34 12.92
CA LEU A 385 -15.64 5.18 11.66
C LEU A 385 -15.72 3.75 11.11
N GLN A 386 -15.64 2.74 11.98
CA GLN A 386 -15.74 1.33 11.58
C GLN A 386 -17.15 0.97 11.12
N ASN A 387 -18.18 1.28 11.90
CA ASN A 387 -19.57 0.90 11.62
C ASN A 387 -20.09 1.51 10.31
N THR A 388 -19.63 2.70 9.94
CA THR A 388 -20.11 3.38 8.72
C THR A 388 -19.17 3.25 7.53
N ALA A 389 -18.04 2.54 7.67
CA ALA A 389 -17.14 2.28 6.57
C ALA A 389 -17.79 1.34 5.52
N ARG A 390 -17.27 1.42 4.29
CA ARG A 390 -17.72 0.60 3.17
C ARG A 390 -16.65 -0.43 2.81
N PRO A 391 -16.92 -1.73 2.93
CA PRO A 391 -15.99 -2.78 2.49
C PRO A 391 -15.63 -2.60 1.02
N MET A 392 -14.33 -2.65 0.72
CA MET A 392 -13.76 -2.54 -0.61
C MET A 392 -13.63 -3.94 -1.24
N MET A 393 -13.73 -3.98 -2.56
CA MET A 393 -13.50 -5.19 -3.33
C MET A 393 -12.03 -5.59 -3.30
N ASP A 394 -11.76 -6.88 -3.46
CA ASP A 394 -10.40 -7.38 -3.60
C ASP A 394 -9.73 -6.82 -4.86
N ALA A 395 -8.45 -6.43 -4.74
CA ALA A 395 -7.68 -5.95 -5.86
C ALA A 395 -7.27 -7.14 -6.74
N THR A 396 -7.43 -7.01 -8.04
CA THR A 396 -7.00 -8.03 -9.00
C THR A 396 -5.85 -7.51 -9.85
N SER A 397 -4.99 -8.42 -10.26
CA SER A 397 -4.06 -8.16 -11.35
C SER A 397 -4.82 -8.13 -12.68
N TRP A 398 -4.31 -7.34 -13.63
CA TRP A 398 -4.75 -7.39 -15.03
C TRP A 398 -6.23 -7.06 -15.29
N LYS A 399 -6.86 -6.25 -14.43
CA LYS A 399 -8.26 -5.77 -14.55
C LYS A 399 -9.32 -6.87 -14.53
N GLU A 400 -9.02 -8.00 -13.90
CA GLU A 400 -9.98 -9.08 -13.71
C GLU A 400 -11.12 -8.64 -12.77
N LYS A 401 -12.32 -9.21 -12.93
CA LYS A 401 -13.42 -8.89 -12.03
C LYS A 401 -13.18 -9.51 -10.64
N SER A 402 -13.15 -8.67 -9.62
CA SER A 402 -13.11 -9.10 -8.22
C SER A 402 -14.39 -9.84 -7.83
N GLN A 403 -14.26 -10.97 -7.13
CA GLN A 403 -15.40 -11.81 -6.72
C GLN A 403 -15.86 -11.57 -5.28
N TYR A 404 -14.94 -11.13 -4.41
CA TYR A 404 -15.16 -11.00 -2.98
C TYR A 404 -14.58 -9.67 -2.46
N PHE A 405 -14.98 -9.29 -1.25
CA PHE A 405 -14.33 -8.18 -0.55
C PHE A 405 -12.88 -8.53 -0.21
N ALA A 406 -12.00 -7.53 -0.22
CA ALA A 406 -10.64 -7.67 0.31
C ALA A 406 -10.68 -8.14 1.77
N SER A 407 -9.64 -8.86 2.20
CA SER A 407 -9.55 -9.36 3.58
C SER A 407 -9.70 -8.20 4.59
N PRO A 408 -10.49 -8.37 5.67
CA PRO A 408 -10.49 -7.43 6.80
C PRO A 408 -9.09 -7.13 7.35
N ARG A 409 -8.14 -8.08 7.30
CA ARG A 409 -6.74 -7.85 7.68
C ARG A 409 -6.01 -6.88 6.77
N GLN A 410 -6.48 -6.66 5.55
CA GLN A 410 -5.92 -5.67 4.62
C GLN A 410 -6.55 -4.29 4.79
N GLN A 411 -7.87 -4.24 4.94
CA GLN A 411 -8.65 -3.00 4.82
C GLN A 411 -9.35 -2.52 6.10
N GLY A 412 -9.34 -3.33 7.16
CA GLY A 412 -10.17 -3.11 8.34
C GLY A 412 -11.65 -3.16 7.99
N ALA A 413 -12.43 -2.21 8.50
CA ALA A 413 -13.85 -2.07 8.16
C ALA A 413 -14.11 -1.54 6.73
N GLY A 414 -13.06 -1.18 6.00
CA GLY A 414 -13.14 -0.64 4.63
C GLY A 414 -12.97 0.88 4.58
N LEU A 415 -13.40 1.47 3.46
CA LEU A 415 -13.24 2.91 3.18
C LEU A 415 -14.15 3.74 4.09
N ILE A 416 -13.58 4.69 4.84
CA ILE A 416 -14.37 5.57 5.72
C ILE A 416 -15.46 6.35 4.97
N ASN A 417 -16.58 6.61 5.64
CA ASN A 417 -17.68 7.42 5.11
C ASN A 417 -18.15 8.44 6.16
N VAL A 418 -17.65 9.67 6.04
CA VAL A 418 -17.93 10.77 6.98
C VAL A 418 -19.40 11.16 6.97
N ALA A 419 -20.04 11.19 5.80
CA ALA A 419 -21.45 11.55 5.67
C ALA A 419 -22.36 10.54 6.38
N ASN A 420 -22.06 9.24 6.27
CA ASN A 420 -22.77 8.22 7.02
C ASN A 420 -22.47 8.32 8.52
N ALA A 421 -21.22 8.54 8.93
CA ALA A 421 -20.87 8.73 10.34
C ALA A 421 -21.63 9.89 11.00
N LEU A 422 -21.88 11.00 10.28
CA LEU A 422 -22.64 12.14 10.79
C LEU A 422 -24.15 11.86 10.94
N ARG A 423 -24.72 11.01 10.07
CA ARG A 423 -26.14 10.63 10.10
C ARG A 423 -26.45 9.45 11.03
N ASN A 424 -25.42 8.69 11.40
CA ASN A 424 -25.57 7.48 12.18
C ASN A 424 -26.06 7.75 13.61
N GLU A 425 -27.05 6.98 14.05
CA GLU A 425 -27.62 6.97 15.41
C GLU A 425 -27.47 5.59 16.08
N VAL A 426 -26.71 4.66 15.49
CA VAL A 426 -26.55 3.31 16.03
C VAL A 426 -25.08 2.97 16.24
N VAL A 427 -24.75 2.51 17.44
CA VAL A 427 -23.40 2.07 17.80
C VAL A 427 -23.42 0.54 17.90
N ALA A 428 -22.85 -0.14 16.89
CA ALA A 428 -22.74 -1.59 16.85
C ALA A 428 -21.37 -2.04 17.33
N THR A 429 -21.34 -2.86 18.38
CA THR A 429 -20.13 -3.17 19.13
C THR A 429 -19.93 -4.66 19.36
N PHE A 430 -18.65 -5.03 19.46
CA PHE A 430 -18.20 -6.32 19.95
C PHE A 430 -17.10 -6.10 21.00
N LYS A 431 -17.12 -6.91 22.07
CA LYS A 431 -16.15 -6.81 23.16
C LYS A 431 -14.92 -7.65 22.86
N ASN A 432 -13.74 -7.05 22.96
CA ASN A 432 -12.47 -7.76 22.93
C ASN A 432 -11.59 -7.34 24.11
N THR A 433 -10.84 -8.31 24.62
CA THR A 433 -9.80 -8.07 25.62
C THR A 433 -8.55 -7.51 24.94
N ASP A 434 -7.97 -6.46 25.54
CA ASP A 434 -6.72 -5.87 25.08
C ASP A 434 -5.47 -6.54 25.67
N SER A 435 -4.30 -6.01 25.32
CA SER A 435 -3.01 -6.56 25.72
C SER A 435 -2.72 -6.48 27.23
N LYS A 436 -3.51 -5.74 28.02
CA LYS A 436 -3.43 -5.67 29.48
C LYS A 436 -4.54 -6.49 30.16
N GLY A 437 -5.40 -7.16 29.40
CA GLY A 437 -6.54 -7.88 29.95
C GLY A 437 -7.79 -7.01 30.16
N LEU A 438 -7.80 -5.75 29.73
CA LEU A 438 -8.98 -4.89 29.86
C LEU A 438 -9.95 -5.13 28.70
N VAL A 439 -11.24 -5.19 29.01
CA VAL A 439 -12.29 -5.36 28.00
C VAL A 439 -12.64 -3.99 27.40
N ASN A 440 -12.67 -3.92 26.07
CA ASN A 440 -13.08 -2.73 25.34
C ASN A 440 -14.07 -3.10 24.24
N SER A 441 -14.94 -2.14 23.89
CA SER A 441 -15.85 -2.24 22.75
C SER A 441 -15.18 -1.76 21.46
N TYR A 442 -15.38 -2.51 20.38
CA TYR A 442 -14.88 -2.21 19.04
C TYR A 442 -16.01 -2.31 18.01
N GLY A 443 -15.89 -1.58 16.90
CA GLY A 443 -16.79 -1.70 15.75
C GLY A 443 -16.42 -2.86 14.82
N SER A 444 -15.53 -3.74 15.27
CA SER A 444 -15.00 -4.90 14.56
C SER A 444 -15.04 -6.14 15.44
N ILE A 445 -15.20 -7.32 14.84
CA ILE A 445 -15.33 -8.60 15.54
C ILE A 445 -14.04 -9.39 15.40
N SER A 446 -13.23 -9.44 16.46
CA SER A 446 -12.07 -10.34 16.52
C SER A 446 -12.45 -11.58 17.32
N LEU A 447 -12.81 -12.65 16.62
CA LEU A 447 -13.14 -13.93 17.23
C LEU A 447 -11.92 -14.66 17.80
N LYS A 448 -10.69 -14.22 17.51
CA LYS A 448 -9.47 -14.92 17.94
C LYS A 448 -9.47 -16.37 17.41
N GLU A 449 -8.89 -17.30 18.16
CA GLU A 449 -8.94 -18.73 17.81
C GLU A 449 -10.36 -19.30 17.93
N ILE A 450 -10.71 -20.13 16.95
CA ILE A 450 -11.94 -20.93 16.88
C ILE A 450 -11.52 -22.39 16.96
N LYS A 451 -11.80 -23.02 18.10
CA LYS A 451 -11.59 -24.45 18.31
C LYS A 451 -12.88 -25.19 17.97
N GLY A 452 -12.79 -26.19 17.08
CA GLY A 452 -13.96 -26.93 16.60
C GLY A 452 -14.71 -26.23 15.46
N ASP A 453 -15.99 -26.56 15.34
CA ASP A 453 -16.77 -26.34 14.11
C ASP A 453 -17.51 -25.02 14.13
N LYS A 454 -17.80 -24.51 15.33
CA LYS A 454 -18.66 -23.34 15.54
C LYS A 454 -18.13 -22.44 16.64
N LYS A 455 -18.42 -21.15 16.53
CA LYS A 455 -18.25 -20.17 17.60
C LYS A 455 -19.48 -19.27 17.71
N TYR A 456 -19.98 -19.14 18.92
CA TYR A 456 -21.07 -18.22 19.25
C TYR A 456 -20.50 -16.85 19.60
N PHE A 457 -21.19 -15.81 19.19
CA PHE A 457 -20.83 -14.43 19.49
C PHE A 457 -22.08 -13.55 19.50
N THR A 458 -22.01 -12.43 20.20
CA THR A 458 -23.12 -11.49 20.33
C THR A 458 -22.66 -10.10 19.93
N ILE A 459 -23.43 -9.45 19.06
CA ILE A 459 -23.21 -8.06 18.66
C ILE A 459 -24.19 -7.20 19.45
N LYS A 460 -23.69 -6.19 20.16
CA LYS A 460 -24.53 -5.26 20.91
C LYS A 460 -24.72 -3.98 20.10
N LEU A 461 -25.96 -3.67 19.76
CA LEU A 461 -26.34 -2.47 19.03
C LEU A 461 -27.06 -1.48 19.97
N HIS A 462 -26.58 -0.25 20.04
CA HIS A 462 -27.19 0.81 20.84
C HIS A 462 -27.84 1.85 19.92
N ASN A 463 -29.15 2.04 20.01
CA ASN A 463 -29.87 3.09 19.28
C ASN A 463 -29.91 4.37 20.14
N THR A 464 -29.19 5.40 19.70
CA THR A 464 -29.09 6.70 20.38
C THR A 464 -30.20 7.68 19.99
N SER A 465 -31.02 7.33 19.00
CA SER A 465 -32.12 8.17 18.55
C SER A 465 -33.34 8.07 19.47
N ASN A 466 -34.28 9.00 19.27
CA ASN A 466 -35.57 9.07 19.97
C ASN A 466 -36.68 8.25 19.32
N ARG A 467 -36.35 7.36 18.39
CA ARG A 467 -37.32 6.57 17.61
C ARG A 467 -36.79 5.15 17.36
N PRO A 468 -37.67 4.17 17.12
CA PRO A 468 -37.22 2.82 16.79
C PRO A 468 -36.48 2.81 15.44
N LEU A 469 -35.52 1.89 15.31
CA LEU A 469 -34.74 1.66 14.09
C LEU A 469 -34.76 0.19 13.73
N THR A 470 -35.09 -0.13 12.49
CA THR A 470 -35.18 -1.50 11.97
C THR A 470 -34.07 -1.78 10.98
N PHE A 471 -33.45 -2.95 11.13
CA PHE A 471 -32.39 -3.43 10.26
C PHE A 471 -32.69 -4.84 9.79
N LYS A 472 -32.31 -5.12 8.54
CA LYS A 472 -32.12 -6.47 8.02
C LYS A 472 -30.64 -6.83 8.16
N VAL A 473 -30.33 -7.98 8.75
CA VAL A 473 -28.95 -8.42 8.94
C VAL A 473 -28.58 -9.52 7.95
N SER A 474 -27.35 -9.46 7.46
CA SER A 474 -26.75 -10.50 6.62
C SER A 474 -25.24 -10.53 6.80
N ALA A 475 -24.59 -11.53 6.22
CA ALA A 475 -23.13 -11.62 6.17
C ALA A 475 -22.67 -11.87 4.73
N SER A 476 -21.51 -11.31 4.37
CA SER A 476 -20.80 -11.70 3.16
C SER A 476 -20.34 -13.15 3.25
N ALA A 477 -19.98 -13.76 2.12
CA ALA A 477 -19.34 -15.08 2.13
C ALA A 477 -18.16 -15.12 3.12
N ILE A 478 -18.02 -16.23 3.83
CA ILE A 478 -16.85 -16.47 4.68
C ILE A 478 -15.68 -16.84 3.77
N THR A 479 -14.59 -16.09 3.87
CA THR A 479 -13.40 -16.29 3.06
C THR A 479 -12.17 -16.65 3.91
N THR A 480 -11.16 -17.19 3.23
CA THR A 480 -9.83 -17.48 3.75
C THR A 480 -8.77 -17.06 2.72
N ASP A 481 -7.49 -17.11 3.07
CA ASP A 481 -6.41 -16.81 2.14
C ASP A 481 -6.25 -17.94 1.11
N SER A 482 -6.14 -17.55 -0.15
CA SER A 482 -5.74 -18.39 -1.27
C SER A 482 -4.62 -17.72 -2.04
N LEU A 483 -3.73 -18.53 -2.62
CA LEU A 483 -2.58 -18.05 -3.37
C LEU A 483 -2.81 -18.27 -4.85
N THR A 484 -2.67 -17.21 -5.64
CA THR A 484 -2.70 -17.28 -7.10
C THR A 484 -1.33 -16.92 -7.64
N ASP A 485 -0.64 -17.88 -8.23
CA ASP A 485 0.66 -17.65 -8.86
C ASP A 485 0.49 -16.79 -10.13
N ARG A 486 1.22 -15.66 -10.17
CA ARG A 486 1.18 -14.70 -11.28
C ARG A 486 2.57 -14.41 -11.82
N LEU A 487 2.68 -14.34 -13.14
CA LEU A 487 3.88 -13.83 -13.78
C LEU A 487 3.98 -12.31 -13.57
N LYS A 488 5.10 -11.86 -13.04
CA LYS A 488 5.50 -10.46 -12.94
C LYS A 488 6.82 -10.27 -13.67
N LEU A 489 6.98 -9.11 -14.29
CA LEU A 489 8.21 -8.75 -14.99
C LEU A 489 9.00 -7.73 -14.20
N ASP A 490 10.29 -8.00 -14.07
CA ASP A 490 11.29 -7.11 -13.53
C ASP A 490 12.57 -7.16 -14.34
N GLU A 491 12.63 -6.32 -15.35
CA GLU A 491 13.80 -6.26 -16.22
C GLU A 491 15.09 -5.85 -15.48
N THR A 492 14.96 -5.30 -14.25
CA THR A 492 16.09 -4.89 -13.42
C THR A 492 16.55 -5.96 -12.43
N TYR A 493 15.72 -6.97 -12.18
CA TYR A 493 16.07 -8.12 -11.35
C TYR A 493 16.33 -9.32 -12.25
N LYS A 494 17.60 -9.54 -12.58
CA LYS A 494 18.03 -10.71 -13.34
C LYS A 494 18.97 -11.55 -12.48
N ASP A 495 18.66 -12.83 -12.35
CA ASP A 495 19.51 -13.79 -11.66
C ASP A 495 19.65 -15.09 -12.46
N GLU A 496 20.40 -16.06 -11.94
CA GLU A 496 20.61 -17.35 -12.61
C GLU A 496 19.29 -18.10 -12.91
N LYS A 497 18.22 -17.85 -12.13
CA LYS A 497 16.90 -18.47 -12.28
C LYS A 497 15.92 -17.60 -13.07
N SER A 498 16.21 -16.31 -13.23
CA SER A 498 15.40 -15.31 -13.91
C SER A 498 16.28 -14.43 -14.82
N PRO A 499 16.92 -14.99 -15.86
CA PRO A 499 17.82 -14.22 -16.73
C PRO A 499 17.07 -13.18 -17.59
N ASP A 500 15.77 -13.36 -17.78
CA ASP A 500 14.89 -12.48 -18.55
C ASP A 500 14.05 -11.53 -17.66
N GLY A 501 14.24 -11.56 -16.34
CA GLY A 501 13.51 -10.72 -15.40
C GLY A 501 12.10 -11.22 -15.08
N LYS A 502 11.74 -12.45 -15.45
CA LYS A 502 10.44 -13.05 -15.11
C LYS A 502 10.42 -13.61 -13.70
N GLN A 503 9.42 -13.26 -12.91
CA GLN A 503 9.19 -13.79 -11.57
C GLN A 503 7.77 -14.33 -11.42
N ILE A 504 7.65 -15.50 -10.81
CA ILE A 504 6.34 -16.01 -10.35
C ILE A 504 6.12 -15.52 -8.93
N VAL A 505 5.03 -14.80 -8.73
CA VAL A 505 4.67 -14.17 -7.45
C VAL A 505 3.34 -14.75 -6.97
N PRO A 506 3.26 -15.33 -5.76
CA PRO A 506 2.02 -15.86 -5.21
C PRO A 506 1.17 -14.72 -4.61
N GLU A 507 0.28 -14.15 -5.40
CA GLU A 507 -0.66 -13.11 -4.96
C GLU A 507 -1.67 -13.69 -3.95
N ILE A 508 -2.00 -12.91 -2.92
CA ILE A 508 -2.98 -13.30 -1.90
C ILE A 508 -4.35 -12.80 -2.33
N HIS A 509 -5.31 -13.72 -2.46
CA HIS A 509 -6.70 -13.41 -2.75
C HIS A 509 -7.64 -14.11 -1.77
N PRO A 510 -8.81 -13.52 -1.47
CA PRO A 510 -9.85 -14.18 -0.70
C PRO A 510 -10.48 -15.32 -1.51
N GLU A 511 -10.61 -16.49 -0.87
CA GLU A 511 -11.34 -17.65 -1.39
C GLU A 511 -12.47 -18.03 -0.43
N LYS A 512 -13.65 -18.33 -0.98
CA LYS A 512 -14.79 -18.78 -0.18
C LYS A 512 -14.49 -20.11 0.52
N VAL A 513 -14.72 -20.17 1.82
CA VAL A 513 -14.64 -21.41 2.60
C VAL A 513 -15.88 -22.26 2.36
N LYS A 514 -15.69 -23.46 1.81
CA LYS A 514 -16.80 -24.38 1.53
C LYS A 514 -17.48 -24.86 2.81
N GLY A 515 -18.81 -24.85 2.80
CA GLY A 515 -19.66 -25.24 3.93
C GLY A 515 -19.70 -24.24 5.09
N ALA A 516 -18.92 -23.16 5.05
CA ALA A 516 -18.93 -22.15 6.10
C ALA A 516 -20.11 -21.18 5.93
N ASN A 517 -20.71 -20.77 7.06
CA ASN A 517 -21.78 -19.78 7.09
C ASN A 517 -21.86 -19.06 8.45
N ILE A 518 -22.56 -17.92 8.47
CA ILE A 518 -22.98 -17.23 9.70
C ILE A 518 -24.50 -17.30 9.76
N THR A 519 -25.03 -17.72 10.91
CA THR A 519 -26.47 -17.70 11.20
C THR A 519 -26.73 -16.69 12.31
N PHE A 520 -27.75 -15.85 12.11
CA PHE A 520 -28.24 -14.90 13.10
C PHE A 520 -29.51 -15.44 13.73
N GLU A 521 -29.78 -15.10 14.99
CA GLU A 521 -31.04 -15.48 15.64
C GLU A 521 -32.27 -14.77 15.03
N HIS A 522 -32.05 -13.63 14.36
CA HIS A 522 -33.05 -12.85 13.65
C HIS A 522 -32.50 -12.36 12.31
N ASP A 523 -33.28 -12.49 11.23
CA ASP A 523 -32.95 -11.90 9.93
C ASP A 523 -33.30 -10.40 9.86
N THR A 524 -34.30 -9.98 10.65
CA THR A 524 -34.75 -8.60 10.77
C THR A 524 -35.10 -8.33 12.22
N PHE A 525 -34.68 -7.17 12.75
CA PHE A 525 -34.94 -6.78 14.13
C PHE A 525 -35.11 -5.27 14.24
N THR A 526 -35.77 -4.84 15.33
CA THR A 526 -36.01 -3.42 15.63
C THR A 526 -35.41 -3.09 16.99
N ILE A 527 -34.58 -2.05 17.03
CA ILE A 527 -34.02 -1.50 18.26
C ILE A 527 -34.91 -0.36 18.72
N GLY A 528 -35.47 -0.45 19.92
CA GLY A 528 -36.26 0.64 20.52
C GLY A 528 -35.46 1.94 20.65
N ALA A 529 -36.16 3.07 20.73
CA ALA A 529 -35.57 4.38 20.97
C ALA A 529 -34.75 4.39 22.28
N ASN A 530 -33.56 4.99 22.28
CA ASN A 530 -32.66 5.05 23.45
C ASN A 530 -32.48 3.69 24.15
N SER A 531 -32.45 2.61 23.39
CA SER A 531 -32.36 1.23 23.89
C SER A 531 -31.26 0.46 23.17
N SER A 532 -30.97 -0.74 23.66
CA SER A 532 -30.00 -1.65 23.06
C SER A 532 -30.65 -2.95 22.61
N PHE A 533 -30.02 -3.61 21.65
CA PHE A 533 -30.38 -4.94 21.16
C PHE A 533 -29.14 -5.83 21.12
N ASP A 534 -29.25 -7.03 21.66
CA ASP A 534 -28.20 -8.03 21.63
C ASP A 534 -28.54 -9.04 20.54
N LEU A 535 -27.78 -9.01 19.44
CA LEU A 535 -27.95 -9.93 18.33
C LEU A 535 -27.00 -11.11 18.49
N ASN A 536 -27.53 -12.28 18.84
CA ASN A 536 -26.77 -13.51 18.90
C ASN A 536 -26.55 -14.10 17.50
N ALA A 537 -25.34 -14.60 17.27
CA ALA A 537 -24.95 -15.22 16.03
C ALA A 537 -24.02 -16.41 16.27
N VAL A 538 -23.97 -17.29 15.28
CA VAL A 538 -23.03 -18.41 15.25
C VAL A 538 -22.32 -18.44 13.91
N ILE A 539 -20.99 -18.49 13.95
CA ILE A 539 -20.17 -18.81 12.78
C ILE A 539 -19.93 -20.33 12.75
N ASN A 540 -20.20 -20.97 11.62
CA ASN A 540 -19.74 -22.31 11.30
C ASN A 540 -18.56 -22.20 10.33
N VAL A 541 -17.42 -22.78 10.69
CA VAL A 541 -16.16 -22.64 9.93
C VAL A 541 -16.02 -23.63 8.76
N GLY A 542 -16.97 -24.56 8.59
CA GLY A 542 -16.98 -25.48 7.46
C GLY A 542 -15.67 -26.26 7.29
N GLU A 543 -15.18 -26.36 6.06
CA GLU A 543 -13.93 -27.07 5.74
C GLU A 543 -12.66 -26.42 6.34
N ALA A 544 -12.73 -25.19 6.88
CA ALA A 544 -11.61 -24.55 7.58
C ALA A 544 -11.39 -25.10 9.00
N LYS A 545 -12.32 -25.92 9.53
CA LYS A 545 -12.23 -26.54 10.86
C LYS A 545 -10.86 -27.18 11.09
N ASN A 546 -10.16 -26.69 12.12
CA ASN A 546 -8.85 -27.19 12.54
C ASN A 546 -7.79 -27.22 11.40
N LYS A 547 -7.91 -26.34 10.41
CA LYS A 547 -6.98 -26.25 9.27
C LYS A 547 -5.96 -25.12 9.39
N ASN A 548 -5.93 -24.42 10.52
CA ASN A 548 -5.06 -23.26 10.76
C ASN A 548 -5.26 -22.19 9.68
N LYS A 549 -6.52 -21.88 9.41
CA LYS A 549 -6.94 -20.92 8.39
C LYS A 549 -7.70 -19.76 9.00
N PHE A 550 -7.52 -18.57 8.45
CA PHE A 550 -8.42 -17.46 8.74
C PHE A 550 -9.83 -17.76 8.21
N VAL A 551 -10.83 -17.28 8.94
CA VAL A 551 -12.23 -17.22 8.51
C VAL A 551 -12.72 -15.79 8.68
N GLU A 552 -13.08 -15.16 7.57
CA GLU A 552 -13.28 -13.72 7.50
C GLU A 552 -14.59 -13.39 6.79
N SER A 553 -15.27 -12.32 7.20
CA SER A 553 -16.53 -11.87 6.60
C SER A 553 -16.83 -10.42 6.97
N PHE A 554 -17.80 -9.82 6.31
CA PHE A 554 -18.42 -8.56 6.71
C PHE A 554 -19.88 -8.81 7.07
N ILE A 555 -20.26 -8.40 8.28
CA ILE A 555 -21.65 -8.38 8.70
C ILE A 555 -22.26 -7.06 8.21
N HIS A 556 -23.44 -7.13 7.63
CA HIS A 556 -24.18 -5.99 7.08
C HIS A 556 -25.47 -5.80 7.85
N PHE A 557 -25.70 -4.59 8.33
CA PHE A 557 -26.97 -4.15 8.91
C PHE A 557 -27.61 -3.16 7.94
N GLU A 558 -28.43 -3.68 7.03
CA GLU A 558 -29.14 -2.89 6.05
C GLU A 558 -30.27 -2.12 6.74
N SER A 559 -30.19 -0.78 6.71
CA SER A 559 -31.22 0.06 7.31
C SER A 559 -32.44 0.12 6.40
N VAL A 560 -33.61 -0.22 6.95
CA VAL A 560 -34.89 -0.07 6.24
C VAL A 560 -35.10 1.38 5.80
N GLU A 561 -34.70 2.36 6.63
CA GLU A 561 -34.86 3.77 6.29
C GLU A 561 -33.98 4.23 5.14
N GLU A 562 -32.75 3.71 5.04
CA GLU A 562 -31.88 3.98 3.90
C GLU A 562 -32.48 3.38 2.62
N MET A 563 -32.99 2.15 2.68
CA MET A 563 -33.64 1.52 1.53
C MET A 563 -34.87 2.31 1.06
N GLU A 564 -35.71 2.76 1.98
CA GLU A 564 -36.82 3.68 1.68
C GLU A 564 -36.33 5.01 1.08
N ALA A 565 -35.23 5.57 1.62
CA ALA A 565 -34.68 6.83 1.14
C ALA A 565 -34.12 6.70 -0.29
N LEU A 566 -33.44 5.61 -0.61
CA LEU A 566 -32.97 5.32 -1.97
C LEU A 566 -34.13 5.22 -2.96
N ASN A 567 -35.26 4.65 -2.53
CA ASN A 567 -36.48 4.56 -3.35
C ASN A 567 -37.26 5.89 -3.44
N SER A 568 -36.86 6.92 -2.68
CA SER A 568 -37.56 8.21 -2.64
C SER A 568 -37.08 9.22 -3.70
N ASN A 569 -36.17 8.83 -4.59
CA ASN A 569 -35.52 9.72 -5.58
C ASN A 569 -34.91 10.98 -4.95
N GLY A 570 -34.27 10.84 -3.79
CA GLY A 570 -33.57 11.93 -3.09
C GLY A 570 -34.45 12.85 -2.25
N LYS A 571 -35.76 12.57 -2.08
CA LYS A 571 -36.65 13.35 -1.23
C LYS A 571 -36.39 13.15 0.27
N LYS A 572 -35.94 11.96 0.68
CA LYS A 572 -35.57 11.64 2.07
C LYS A 572 -34.05 11.69 2.21
N ILE A 573 -33.54 12.78 2.79
CA ILE A 573 -32.09 13.00 2.97
C ILE A 573 -31.58 12.69 4.38
N ASN A 574 -32.49 12.64 5.36
CA ASN A 574 -32.19 12.28 6.74
C ASN A 574 -32.76 10.90 7.04
N PHE A 575 -31.87 9.93 7.23
CA PHE A 575 -32.18 8.53 7.50
C PHE A 575 -31.01 7.89 8.24
N GLN A 576 -31.30 6.83 8.98
CA GLN A 576 -30.25 5.98 9.54
C GLN A 576 -29.52 5.25 8.39
N PRO A 577 -28.19 5.42 8.22
CA PRO A 577 -27.45 4.66 7.22
C PRO A 577 -27.34 3.18 7.60
N SER A 578 -27.15 2.31 6.61
CA SER A 578 -26.71 0.93 6.82
C SER A 578 -25.30 0.89 7.42
N LEU A 579 -25.04 -0.13 8.21
CA LEU A 579 -23.77 -0.34 8.90
C LEU A 579 -23.08 -1.60 8.42
N SER A 580 -21.77 -1.68 8.63
CA SER A 580 -20.99 -2.89 8.45
C SER A 580 -20.04 -3.13 9.61
N MET A 581 -19.77 -4.40 9.92
CA MET A 581 -18.74 -4.80 10.87
C MET A 581 -17.85 -5.87 10.24
N PRO A 582 -16.52 -5.65 10.15
CA PRO A 582 -15.61 -6.70 9.75
C PRO A 582 -15.52 -7.77 10.84
N LEU A 583 -15.44 -9.03 10.42
CA LEU A 583 -15.27 -10.21 11.27
C LEU A 583 -14.02 -10.97 10.85
N MET A 584 -13.20 -11.34 11.83
CA MET A 584 -12.02 -12.17 11.66
C MET A 584 -11.93 -13.20 12.78
N GLY A 585 -11.70 -14.47 12.41
CA GLY A 585 -11.32 -15.53 13.33
C GLY A 585 -10.25 -16.44 12.73
N PHE A 586 -9.65 -17.29 13.55
CA PHE A 586 -8.65 -18.27 13.13
C PHE A 586 -9.12 -19.69 13.47
N ALA A 587 -9.49 -20.48 12.46
CA ALA A 587 -9.99 -21.83 12.61
C ALA A 587 -8.82 -22.83 12.75
N GLY A 588 -8.34 -23.01 13.98
CA GLY A 588 -7.21 -23.89 14.27
C GLY A 588 -6.44 -23.46 15.51
N ASN A 589 -5.15 -23.82 15.52
CA ASN A 589 -4.19 -23.45 16.56
C ASN A 589 -3.24 -22.38 16.00
N TRP A 590 -3.39 -21.16 16.47
CA TRP A 590 -2.59 -20.01 16.03
C TRP A 590 -1.10 -20.20 16.33
N ASN A 591 -0.79 -20.91 17.41
CA ASN A 591 0.59 -21.22 17.80
C ASN A 591 1.19 -22.40 17.02
N HIS A 592 0.53 -22.91 15.98
CA HIS A 592 1.04 -24.04 15.20
C HIS A 592 2.15 -23.64 14.23
N GLU A 593 2.12 -22.41 13.67
CA GLU A 593 3.18 -21.97 12.77
C GLU A 593 4.49 -21.78 13.56
N PRO A 594 5.64 -22.29 13.06
CA PRO A 594 6.92 -22.12 13.73
C PRO A 594 7.31 -20.64 13.89
N ILE A 595 7.70 -20.26 15.10
CA ILE A 595 8.19 -18.91 15.41
C ILE A 595 9.59 -18.68 14.81
N LEU A 596 10.44 -19.69 14.90
CA LEU A 596 11.77 -19.69 14.31
C LEU A 596 11.76 -20.55 13.06
N ASP A 597 12.28 -19.98 11.97
CA ASP A 597 12.58 -20.75 10.79
C ASP A 597 13.71 -21.75 11.08
N LYS A 598 13.78 -22.79 10.23
CA LYS A 598 14.91 -23.70 10.21
C LYS A 598 16.20 -22.96 9.85
N TRP A 599 17.34 -23.51 10.27
CA TRP A 599 18.64 -22.95 9.89
C TRP A 599 18.79 -22.94 8.37
N ALA A 600 19.47 -21.92 7.82
CA ALA A 600 19.56 -21.71 6.37
C ALA A 600 20.14 -22.90 5.57
N TRP A 601 20.88 -23.81 6.22
CA TRP A 601 21.42 -25.02 5.58
C TRP A 601 20.45 -26.21 5.60
N GLU A 602 19.40 -26.17 6.42
CA GLU A 602 18.43 -27.24 6.56
C GLU A 602 17.43 -27.26 5.41
N GLU A 603 16.93 -28.45 5.12
CA GLU A 603 15.90 -28.63 4.10
C GLU A 603 14.57 -28.03 4.55
N GLY A 604 13.98 -27.21 3.67
CA GLY A 604 12.74 -26.49 3.94
C GLY A 604 12.90 -25.20 4.74
N SER A 605 14.12 -24.68 4.95
CA SER A 605 14.33 -23.33 5.51
C SER A 605 13.82 -22.25 4.54
N ARG A 606 12.98 -21.34 5.06
CA ARG A 606 12.52 -20.14 4.34
C ARG A 606 13.64 -19.10 4.20
N SER A 607 14.54 -19.04 5.18
CA SER A 607 15.71 -18.16 5.21
C SER A 607 16.69 -18.51 4.09
N LYS A 608 16.79 -19.79 3.73
CA LYS A 608 17.57 -20.22 2.56
C LYS A 608 17.05 -19.63 1.24
N THR A 609 15.75 -19.36 1.15
CA THR A 609 15.11 -18.79 -0.03
C THR A 609 15.08 -17.26 -0.03
N LEU A 610 15.40 -16.62 1.11
CA LEU A 610 15.53 -15.17 1.19
C LEU A 610 16.82 -14.74 0.50
N GLY A 611 16.69 -14.11 -0.67
CA GLY A 611 17.78 -13.41 -1.35
C GLY A 611 17.67 -11.92 -1.11
N GLY A 612 18.73 -11.30 -0.58
CA GLY A 612 18.96 -9.87 -0.77
C GLY A 612 19.92 -9.66 -1.93
N TYR A 613 20.22 -8.42 -2.29
CA TYR A 613 21.34 -8.14 -3.20
C TYR A 613 22.23 -7.08 -2.56
N ASP A 614 23.53 -7.19 -2.78
CA ASP A 614 24.47 -6.14 -2.39
C ASP A 614 24.36 -4.94 -3.33
N ASP A 615 25.09 -3.87 -3.01
CA ASP A 615 25.03 -2.64 -3.80
C ASP A 615 25.63 -2.79 -5.20
N ASP A 616 26.31 -3.92 -5.48
CA ASP A 616 26.82 -4.31 -6.79
C ASP A 616 25.81 -5.23 -7.55
N GLY A 617 24.63 -5.48 -6.98
CA GLY A 617 23.61 -6.32 -7.59
C GLY A 617 23.92 -7.83 -7.52
N LYS A 618 24.80 -8.27 -6.62
CA LYS A 618 25.08 -9.70 -6.40
C LYS A 618 24.17 -10.29 -5.32
N PRO A 619 23.74 -11.56 -5.45
CA PRO A 619 22.88 -12.20 -4.45
C PRO A 619 23.56 -12.23 -3.06
N LYS A 620 22.91 -11.63 -2.07
CA LYS A 620 23.22 -11.80 -0.65
C LYS A 620 22.71 -13.15 -0.19
N ILE A 621 23.61 -13.95 0.34
CA ILE A 621 23.25 -15.16 1.08
C ILE A 621 23.10 -14.76 2.56
N PRO A 622 21.92 -14.95 3.18
CA PRO A 622 21.74 -14.70 4.60
C PRO A 622 22.80 -15.44 5.43
N GLY A 623 23.44 -14.72 6.36
CA GLY A 623 24.52 -15.25 7.20
C GLY A 623 25.94 -15.07 6.65
N THR A 624 26.13 -14.38 5.51
CA THR A 624 27.46 -14.05 4.96
C THR A 624 27.80 -12.56 5.13
N LEU A 625 29.09 -12.25 5.33
CA LEU A 625 29.61 -10.88 5.29
C LEU A 625 29.66 -10.41 3.83
N ASN A 626 28.95 -9.33 3.52
CA ASN A 626 28.73 -8.86 2.15
C ASN A 626 29.71 -7.75 1.76
N LYS A 627 30.04 -7.70 0.47
CA LYS A 627 30.64 -6.51 -0.14
C LYS A 627 29.60 -5.40 -0.13
N GLY A 628 30.03 -4.16 0.07
CA GLY A 628 29.14 -3.01 0.13
C GLY A 628 29.83 -1.77 -0.36
N ILE A 629 29.06 -0.75 -0.72
CA ILE A 629 29.61 0.55 -1.09
C ILE A 629 29.24 1.55 0.02
N GLY A 630 30.26 2.14 0.65
CA GLY A 630 30.13 3.10 1.75
C GLY A 630 30.90 4.40 1.49
N GLY A 631 31.02 5.25 2.52
CA GLY A 631 31.67 6.56 2.43
C GLY A 631 30.71 7.72 2.12
N GLU A 632 31.16 8.95 2.34
CA GLU A 632 30.37 10.19 2.25
C GLU A 632 29.73 10.43 0.86
N HIS A 633 30.22 9.71 -0.17
CA HIS A 633 29.73 9.79 -1.54
C HIS A 633 29.27 8.43 -2.12
N GLY A 634 29.27 7.35 -1.32
CA GLY A 634 28.88 6.03 -1.80
C GLY A 634 29.75 5.51 -2.95
N ILE A 635 31.07 5.66 -2.83
CA ILE A 635 32.07 5.19 -3.81
C ILE A 635 33.08 4.20 -3.20
N ASP A 636 33.18 4.13 -1.87
CA ASP A 636 34.18 3.28 -1.23
C ASP A 636 33.67 1.84 -1.16
N LYS A 637 34.27 0.96 -1.97
CA LYS A 637 33.99 -0.47 -1.92
C LYS A 637 34.56 -1.07 -0.64
N PHE A 638 33.67 -1.37 0.31
CA PHE A 638 33.97 -2.23 1.43
C PHE A 638 34.00 -3.68 0.96
N ASN A 639 35.18 -4.30 1.01
CA ASN A 639 35.35 -5.73 0.87
C ASN A 639 35.58 -6.31 2.28
N PRO A 640 34.62 -7.04 2.89
CA PRO A 640 34.88 -7.70 4.15
C PRO A 640 36.06 -8.67 3.99
N ALA A 641 37.02 -8.58 4.91
CA ALA A 641 38.27 -9.35 4.93
C ALA A 641 38.10 -10.87 5.14
N GLY A 642 36.86 -11.36 5.27
CA GLY A 642 36.56 -12.78 5.39
C GLY A 642 35.06 -13.02 5.35
N VAL A 643 34.66 -14.07 4.64
CA VAL A 643 33.26 -14.53 4.59
C VAL A 643 33.19 -15.83 5.37
N ILE A 644 32.34 -15.90 6.40
CA ILE A 644 31.96 -17.20 6.97
C ILE A 644 31.02 -17.85 5.96
N GLN A 645 31.57 -18.63 5.02
CA GLN A 645 30.77 -19.48 4.15
C GLN A 645 30.53 -20.81 4.86
N ASN A 646 29.32 -21.00 5.38
CA ASN A 646 28.94 -22.28 5.95
C ASN A 646 28.50 -23.22 4.81
N ARG A 647 29.44 -24.01 4.27
CA ARG A 647 29.20 -24.91 3.13
C ARG A 647 28.66 -26.27 3.59
N LYS A 648 27.82 -26.87 2.75
CA LYS A 648 27.12 -28.16 2.98
C LYS A 648 28.07 -29.37 2.97
N ASP A 649 29.31 -29.21 2.55
CA ASP A 649 30.28 -30.27 2.26
C ASP A 649 31.12 -30.72 3.46
N LYS A 650 30.89 -30.17 4.67
CA LYS A 650 31.62 -30.47 5.92
C LYS A 650 33.13 -30.22 5.83
N ASN A 651 33.61 -29.52 4.80
CA ASN A 651 35.04 -29.31 4.60
C ASN A 651 35.51 -28.09 5.41
N THR A 652 36.10 -28.33 6.58
CA THR A 652 36.51 -27.28 7.54
C THR A 652 37.83 -26.59 7.19
N THR A 653 38.53 -27.01 6.13
CA THR A 653 39.87 -26.53 5.79
C THR A 653 39.91 -25.42 4.74
N SER A 654 38.77 -25.03 4.16
CA SER A 654 38.70 -23.91 3.20
C SER A 654 38.04 -22.68 3.83
N LEU A 655 38.69 -22.09 4.83
CA LEU A 655 38.40 -20.71 5.20
C LEU A 655 39.23 -19.80 4.29
N ASP A 656 38.59 -19.04 3.40
CA ASP A 656 39.21 -17.84 2.79
C ASP A 656 39.25 -16.71 3.83
N GLN A 657 39.85 -16.99 5.00
CA GLN A 657 40.14 -15.99 6.01
C GLN A 657 41.61 -15.61 5.90
N ASN A 658 41.91 -14.33 5.77
CA ASN A 658 43.25 -13.85 6.05
C ASN A 658 43.43 -13.79 7.58
N PRO A 659 44.28 -14.65 8.19
CA PRO A 659 44.41 -14.75 9.64
C PRO A 659 44.98 -13.48 10.30
N GLU A 660 45.68 -12.62 9.55
CA GLU A 660 46.20 -11.35 10.09
C GLU A 660 45.09 -10.31 10.34
N LEU A 661 43.98 -10.38 9.60
CA LEU A 661 42.88 -9.41 9.70
C LEU A 661 41.88 -9.72 10.82
N PHE A 662 41.79 -10.99 11.27
CA PHE A 662 40.94 -11.38 12.39
C PHE A 662 41.60 -11.15 13.76
N ALA A 663 42.93 -10.96 13.78
CA ALA A 663 43.68 -10.71 15.00
C ALA A 663 43.40 -9.33 15.63
N PHE A 664 42.78 -8.39 14.91
CA PHE A 664 42.54 -7.02 15.39
C PHE A 664 41.39 -6.87 16.40
N ASN A 665 40.55 -7.89 16.62
CA ASN A 665 39.48 -7.84 17.62
C ASN A 665 39.72 -8.74 18.86
N ASN A 666 40.85 -9.45 18.92
CA ASN A 666 41.16 -10.34 20.05
C ASN A 666 42.51 -10.06 20.74
N GLN A 667 43.19 -8.95 20.44
CA GLN A 667 44.32 -8.50 21.27
C GLN A 667 43.83 -7.78 22.52
N GLY A 668 43.32 -8.57 23.47
CA GLY A 668 42.93 -8.10 24.79
C GLY A 668 42.95 -9.16 25.88
N ILE A 669 43.44 -10.38 25.62
CA ILE A 669 43.44 -11.46 26.64
C ILE A 669 44.85 -11.97 27.00
N ASN A 670 45.91 -11.58 26.30
CA ASN A 670 47.29 -11.92 26.72
C ASN A 670 48.28 -10.78 26.39
N ALA A 671 48.13 -9.63 27.04
CA ALA A 671 49.25 -8.70 27.17
C ALA A 671 50.18 -9.24 28.29
N PRO A 672 51.46 -9.55 28.02
CA PRO A 672 52.41 -9.76 29.09
C PRO A 672 52.64 -8.42 29.80
N SER A 673 52.64 -8.44 31.14
CA SER A 673 52.91 -7.27 31.95
C SER A 673 54.35 -6.77 31.73
N SER A 674 54.50 -5.56 31.21
CA SER A 674 55.66 -4.70 31.42
C SER A 674 55.27 -3.25 31.24
#